data_AF-A0A658KC78-F1
#
_entry.id   AF-A0A658KC78-F1
#
_cell.length_a   1.000
_cell.length_b   1.000
_cell.length_c   1.000
_cell.angle_alpha   90.00
_cell.angle_beta   90.00
_cell.angle_gamma   90.00
#
_symmetry.space_group_name_H-M   'P 1'
#
loop_
_entity.id
_entity.type
_entity.pdbx_description
1 polymer ?
#
loop_
_entity_poly.entity_id
_entity_poly.type
_entity_poly.pdbx_seq_one_letter_code
_entity_poly.pdbx_strand_id
1 'polypeptide(L)'
;MRYVTQEGDQVLVSKSTSPELYRQVVEDQPRVAGFRASVAAGYSPARADAAAPATLSGYARIGAPDEMGPGLIRYEAADGSKVIVSQQQNPELFKQVASDFKSLSGVGSSQREGYRVAGADEKPPENIAGFAVVGPVDEVGPGVMRYVDRDGNKIVVAKSDNPELYSAAKDAFNTLTGLNTSEAQGYRRAGDNEVWPPVFGTTVGPLNEVGPDTIRYEHNGEKVVVTRDDNPKLFDYLAALQTIVSDPQKRTAMETAVNEGQILADRNTPIPSLNDITQFTWVSGQEGSQISYQNQSGERIVVTEALTPELFDKVTTLHDAWNKINSSREEGYTLAEPHDFLKNQDITIGSPDELGAGLIRFENGDGKFIVSKDYSPQLYDDVVEKWNELGTGNIGETRSRHNLPPVAELDLMGQKTGVKADKDDENSEELNVGELATKELLDQYRDGVNKGDIAKDDPRAKLVRAIEAQAAYDNGRGLTGYEEAKGAFGGTWREFDSKQTQLSSADMHDIIDGGKLQEQLTTLFSDPTVQQDYQSKMTDALGKVPNKDEIKQKLLDLTANPDYVLYLKDLKKQGLGQEAQKDLSDTLSSLALVDPEGASKAAQSIQADGLTSDLNDLVADPSKISDENNALATKDLFGLLKAELKGFLVDMPRFLQPTFEKFLQEGVVGNAKPADIAKALKEVGDAYRKNGKVSEADIKTALSKPYIPVADRGKLGEIFNTLNSKGVMGSVAAGVSLFSAIYQLVGNGGKL
;
A
#
# COMPACT_ATOMS: atom_id res chain seq x y z
N MET A 1 -75.79 19.01 25.57
CA MET A 1 -74.38 18.98 25.98
C MET A 1 -73.92 20.40 26.24
N ARG A 2 -73.26 20.65 27.37
CA ARG A 2 -72.68 21.96 27.67
C ARG A 2 -71.17 21.86 27.48
N TYR A 3 -70.58 22.77 26.73
CA TYR A 3 -69.12 22.92 26.64
C TYR A 3 -68.73 24.37 26.84
N VAL A 4 -67.45 24.61 27.10
CA VAL A 4 -66.90 25.96 27.30
C VAL A 4 -65.93 26.25 26.16
N THR A 5 -66.10 27.39 25.48
CA THR A 5 -65.20 27.84 24.40
C THR A 5 -63.84 28.27 24.95
N GLN A 6 -62.85 28.48 24.08
CA GLN A 6 -61.56 29.05 24.49
C GLN A 6 -61.70 30.45 25.12
N GLU A 7 -62.75 31.20 24.76
CA GLU A 7 -63.06 32.54 25.28
C GLU A 7 -63.83 32.50 26.61
N GLY A 8 -64.19 31.30 27.10
CA GLY A 8 -64.89 31.12 28.37
C GLY A 8 -66.42 31.05 28.25
N ASP A 9 -66.97 31.10 27.04
CA ASP A 9 -68.42 31.05 26.84
C ASP A 9 -68.98 29.67 27.13
N GLN A 10 -70.09 29.63 27.86
CA GLN A 10 -70.79 28.39 28.15
C GLN A 10 -71.85 28.13 27.08
N VAL A 11 -71.55 27.21 26.16
CA VAL A 11 -72.42 26.88 25.03
C VAL A 11 -73.23 25.62 25.34
N LEU A 12 -74.54 25.67 25.13
CA LEU A 12 -75.44 24.52 25.22
C LEU A 12 -75.81 24.04 23.81
N VAL A 13 -75.41 22.83 23.46
CA VAL A 13 -75.72 22.18 22.19
C VAL A 13 -76.75 21.08 22.39
N SER A 14 -77.85 21.12 21.65
CA SER A 14 -78.88 20.08 21.66
C SER A 14 -78.75 19.17 20.44
N LYS A 15 -78.99 17.86 20.65
CA LYS A 15 -79.08 16.86 19.57
C LYS A 15 -80.18 17.20 18.57
N SER A 16 -81.23 17.91 19.00
CA SER A 16 -82.37 18.29 18.16
C SER A 16 -82.13 19.53 17.29
N THR A 17 -81.23 20.44 17.69
CA THR A 17 -81.01 21.72 17.00
C THR A 17 -79.71 21.77 16.22
N SER A 18 -78.70 20.99 16.63
CA SER A 18 -77.38 20.96 15.98
C SER A 18 -76.78 19.56 16.10
N PRO A 19 -77.31 18.57 15.35
CA PRO A 19 -76.97 17.16 15.52
C PRO A 19 -75.50 16.85 15.20
N GLU A 20 -74.87 17.52 14.24
CA GLU A 20 -73.46 17.36 13.89
C GLU A 20 -72.54 17.89 15.00
N LEU A 21 -72.78 19.13 15.45
CA LEU A 21 -72.02 19.73 16.55
C LEU A 21 -72.23 18.96 17.87
N TYR A 22 -73.44 18.48 18.12
CA TYR A 22 -73.73 17.63 19.28
C TYR A 22 -72.90 16.35 19.23
N ARG A 23 -72.84 15.68 18.07
CA ARG A 23 -72.04 14.47 17.87
C ARG A 23 -70.56 14.74 18.10
N GLN A 24 -70.02 15.80 17.49
CA GLN A 24 -68.63 16.20 17.66
C GLN A 24 -68.28 16.51 19.12
N VAL A 25 -69.11 17.27 19.84
CA VAL A 25 -68.89 17.61 21.25
C VAL A 25 -68.95 16.36 22.15
N VAL A 26 -69.79 15.38 21.82
CA VAL A 26 -69.85 14.10 22.54
C VAL A 26 -68.60 13.25 22.27
N GLU A 27 -68.16 13.17 21.02
CA GLU A 27 -66.95 12.43 20.61
C GLU A 27 -65.67 13.06 21.17
N ASP A 28 -65.61 14.40 21.28
CA ASP A 28 -64.46 15.14 21.81
C ASP A 28 -64.41 15.20 23.33
N GLN A 29 -65.49 14.87 24.03
CA GLN A 29 -65.56 15.01 25.49
C GLN A 29 -64.48 14.19 26.24
N PRO A 30 -64.21 12.92 25.91
CA PRO A 30 -63.14 12.15 26.56
C PRO A 30 -61.76 12.75 26.28
N ARG A 31 -61.53 13.21 25.04
CA ARG A 31 -60.28 13.85 24.60
C ARG A 31 -60.01 15.16 25.35
N VAL A 32 -61.03 16.03 25.48
CA VAL A 32 -60.93 17.28 26.24
C VAL A 32 -60.72 17.02 27.73
N ALA A 33 -61.39 16.01 28.29
CA ALA A 33 -61.23 15.63 29.70
C ALA A 33 -59.80 15.13 29.99
N GLY A 34 -59.25 14.23 29.16
CA GLY A 34 -57.91 13.72 29.36
C GLY A 34 -56.79 14.71 29.01
N PHE A 35 -57.03 15.64 28.07
CA PHE A 35 -56.15 16.80 27.87
C PHE A 35 -56.05 17.66 29.14
N ARG A 36 -57.20 18.03 29.75
CA ARG A 36 -57.24 18.81 31.00
C ARG A 36 -56.55 18.07 32.15
N ALA A 37 -56.79 16.76 32.28
CA ALA A 37 -56.14 15.94 33.30
C ALA A 37 -54.62 15.86 33.11
N SER A 38 -54.14 15.78 31.86
CA SER A 38 -52.71 15.79 31.55
C SER A 38 -52.05 17.13 31.87
N VAL A 39 -52.70 18.25 31.53
CA VAL A 39 -52.22 19.60 31.91
C VAL A 39 -52.17 19.76 33.43
N ALA A 40 -53.19 19.30 34.15
CA ALA A 40 -53.20 19.30 35.61
C ALA A 40 -52.08 18.44 36.23
N ALA A 41 -51.65 17.39 35.52
CA ALA A 41 -50.50 16.55 35.90
C ALA A 41 -49.14 17.11 35.48
N GLY A 42 -49.10 18.34 34.94
CA GLY A 42 -47.88 19.06 34.57
C GLY A 42 -47.38 18.78 33.15
N TYR A 43 -48.18 18.18 32.27
CA TYR A 43 -47.82 17.98 30.86
C TYR A 43 -48.12 19.23 30.03
N SER A 44 -47.19 19.61 29.16
CA SER A 44 -47.36 20.70 28.21
C SER A 44 -47.74 20.18 26.82
N PRO A 45 -48.64 20.86 26.08
CA PRO A 45 -48.92 20.50 24.69
C PRO A 45 -47.66 20.60 23.82
N ALA A 46 -47.47 19.62 22.94
CA ALA A 46 -46.39 19.65 21.96
C ALA A 46 -46.52 20.88 21.04
N ARG A 47 -45.41 21.59 20.83
CA ARG A 47 -45.31 22.65 19.82
C ARG A 47 -45.39 22.05 18.42
N ALA A 48 -45.69 22.87 17.42
CA ALA A 48 -45.81 22.43 16.02
C ALA A 48 -44.49 21.87 15.44
N ASP A 49 -43.35 22.33 15.97
CA ASP A 49 -42.00 21.94 15.60
C ASP A 49 -41.38 20.93 16.61
N ALA A 50 -42.18 20.40 17.54
CA ALA A 50 -41.68 19.46 18.53
C ALA A 50 -41.25 18.13 17.87
N ALA A 51 -40.07 17.66 18.25
CA ALA A 51 -39.57 16.34 17.88
C ALA A 51 -39.69 15.36 19.05
N ALA A 52 -39.80 14.08 18.74
CA ALA A 52 -39.62 13.01 19.71
C ALA A 52 -38.15 12.96 20.15
N PRO A 53 -37.85 12.48 21.37
CA PRO A 53 -36.51 12.01 21.72
C PRO A 53 -35.90 11.13 20.62
N ALA A 54 -34.62 11.35 20.32
CA ALA A 54 -33.93 10.65 19.23
C ALA A 54 -33.71 9.15 19.51
N THR A 55 -33.69 8.77 20.80
CA THR A 55 -33.38 7.42 21.29
C THR A 55 -34.50 6.94 22.22
N LEU A 56 -34.69 5.63 22.38
CA LEU A 56 -35.71 5.14 23.33
C LEU A 56 -35.28 5.42 24.77
N SER A 57 -33.98 5.38 25.04
CA SER A 57 -33.37 5.83 26.30
C SER A 57 -33.64 7.31 26.63
N GLY A 58 -34.01 8.13 25.64
CA GLY A 58 -34.43 9.51 25.84
C GLY A 58 -35.83 9.65 26.46
N TYR A 59 -36.60 8.56 26.58
CA TYR A 59 -37.87 8.54 27.29
C TYR A 59 -37.70 7.98 28.70
N ALA A 60 -38.22 8.69 29.71
CA ALA A 60 -38.42 8.13 31.04
C ALA A 60 -39.66 7.22 31.06
N ARG A 61 -40.73 7.62 30.36
CA ARG A 61 -41.93 6.79 30.13
C ARG A 61 -42.79 7.34 28.99
N ILE A 62 -43.53 6.45 28.33
CA ILE A 62 -44.58 6.81 27.38
C ILE A 62 -45.89 6.19 27.88
N GLY A 63 -46.95 7.01 27.96
CA GLY A 63 -48.31 6.53 28.27
C GLY A 63 -48.89 5.76 27.09
N ALA A 64 -49.84 4.86 27.35
CA ALA A 64 -50.45 4.11 26.26
C ALA A 64 -51.19 5.06 25.30
N PRO A 65 -51.17 4.80 23.98
CA PRO A 65 -52.01 5.53 23.04
C PRO A 65 -53.47 5.50 23.50
N ASP A 66 -54.13 6.64 23.44
CA ASP A 66 -55.54 6.84 23.82
C ASP A 66 -55.86 6.64 25.32
N GLU A 67 -54.86 6.42 26.19
CA GLU A 67 -55.03 6.34 27.66
C GLU A 67 -55.75 7.59 28.20
N MET A 68 -55.43 8.76 27.64
CA MET A 68 -56.01 10.05 28.00
C MET A 68 -57.12 10.49 27.03
N GLY A 69 -57.73 9.53 26.32
CA GLY A 69 -58.77 9.76 25.33
C GLY A 69 -58.28 9.70 23.89
N PRO A 70 -59.19 9.52 22.91
CA PRO A 70 -58.82 9.24 21.52
C PRO A 70 -57.93 10.31 20.88
N GLY A 71 -56.88 9.89 20.19
CA GLY A 71 -55.95 10.75 19.47
C GLY A 71 -55.00 11.53 20.38
N LEU A 72 -54.82 11.12 21.63
CA LEU A 72 -53.86 11.70 22.58
C LEU A 72 -52.86 10.66 23.07
N ILE A 73 -51.59 11.04 23.08
CA ILE A 73 -50.50 10.28 23.69
C ILE A 73 -49.64 11.24 24.50
N ARG A 74 -49.08 10.76 25.61
CA ARG A 74 -48.23 11.58 26.48
C ARG A 74 -46.93 10.86 26.77
N TYR A 75 -45.85 11.61 26.92
CA TYR A 75 -44.56 11.06 27.32
C TYR A 75 -43.86 11.97 28.32
N GLU A 76 -42.97 11.37 29.09
CA GLU A 76 -41.99 12.04 29.94
C GLU A 76 -40.61 11.69 29.40
N ALA A 77 -39.85 12.70 28.99
CA ALA A 77 -38.49 12.54 28.52
C ALA A 77 -37.52 12.40 29.70
N ALA A 78 -36.31 11.90 29.44
CA ALA A 78 -35.28 11.66 30.44
C ALA A 78 -34.79 12.95 31.13
N ASP A 79 -34.95 14.10 30.48
CA ASP A 79 -34.68 15.43 31.04
C ASP A 79 -35.79 15.93 31.98
N GLY A 80 -36.87 15.15 32.18
CA GLY A 80 -38.03 15.49 32.98
C GLY A 80 -39.14 16.24 32.23
N SER A 81 -38.95 16.53 30.93
CA SER A 81 -39.95 17.20 30.11
C SER A 81 -41.20 16.33 29.93
N LYS A 82 -42.37 16.87 30.27
CA LYS A 82 -43.66 16.18 30.17
C LYS A 82 -44.48 16.77 29.03
N VAL A 83 -44.74 15.96 28.00
CA VAL A 83 -45.37 16.42 26.75
C VAL A 83 -46.64 15.62 26.44
N ILE A 84 -47.71 16.30 26.05
CA ILE A 84 -48.90 15.69 25.45
C ILE A 84 -48.94 16.00 23.95
N VAL A 85 -49.08 14.95 23.14
CA VAL A 85 -49.12 14.99 21.69
C VAL A 85 -50.53 14.65 21.21
N SER A 86 -51.08 15.56 20.40
CA SER A 86 -52.39 15.37 19.76
C SER A 86 -52.19 14.92 18.32
N GLN A 87 -52.84 13.81 17.94
CA GLN A 87 -52.82 13.29 16.57
C GLN A 87 -53.34 14.31 15.56
N GLN A 88 -54.30 15.15 15.96
CA GLN A 88 -54.88 16.17 15.06
C GLN A 88 -53.92 17.34 14.81
N GLN A 89 -53.11 17.72 15.82
CA GLN A 89 -52.23 18.88 15.72
C GLN A 89 -50.83 18.50 15.24
N ASN A 90 -50.32 17.33 15.67
CA ASN A 90 -48.99 16.82 15.36
C ASN A 90 -49.08 15.33 14.97
N PRO A 91 -49.61 14.99 13.77
CA PRO A 91 -49.86 13.61 13.36
C PRO A 91 -48.58 12.76 13.26
N GLU A 92 -47.49 13.32 12.72
CA GLU A 92 -46.21 12.60 12.57
C GLU A 92 -45.56 12.34 13.93
N LEU A 93 -45.53 13.34 14.82
CA LEU A 93 -45.02 13.16 16.18
C LEU A 93 -45.86 12.11 16.94
N PHE A 94 -47.18 12.15 16.81
CA PHE A 94 -48.06 11.16 17.43
C PHE A 94 -47.73 9.74 16.93
N LYS A 95 -47.58 9.57 15.62
CA LYS A 95 -47.23 8.29 15.00
C LYS A 95 -45.87 7.78 15.49
N GLN A 96 -44.88 8.66 15.59
CA GLN A 96 -43.55 8.32 16.10
C GLN A 96 -43.62 7.89 17.57
N VAL A 97 -44.21 8.70 18.47
CA VAL A 97 -44.29 8.38 19.90
C VAL A 97 -45.12 7.11 20.15
N ALA A 98 -46.16 6.87 19.34
CA ALA A 98 -46.93 5.63 19.42
C ALA A 98 -46.13 4.40 18.95
N SER A 99 -45.22 4.57 17.98
CA SER A 99 -44.27 3.53 17.58
C SER A 99 -43.25 3.29 18.69
N ASP A 100 -42.66 4.36 19.24
CA ASP A 100 -41.68 4.29 20.33
C ASP A 100 -42.28 3.64 21.59
N PHE A 101 -43.57 3.87 21.88
CA PHE A 101 -44.29 3.17 22.94
C PHE A 101 -44.27 1.64 22.75
N LYS A 102 -44.49 1.16 21.51
CA LYS A 102 -44.45 -0.27 21.20
C LYS A 102 -43.04 -0.81 21.32
N SER A 103 -42.04 -0.09 20.81
CA SER A 103 -40.63 -0.46 20.91
C SER A 103 -40.19 -0.56 22.38
N LEU A 104 -40.49 0.46 23.19
CA LEU A 104 -40.18 0.48 24.62
C LEU A 104 -40.91 -0.62 25.40
N SER A 105 -42.17 -0.90 25.03
CA SER A 105 -42.91 -2.04 25.59
C SER A 105 -42.26 -3.38 25.26
N GLY A 106 -41.74 -3.52 24.04
CA GLY A 106 -40.97 -4.68 23.58
C GLY A 106 -39.64 -4.86 24.29
N VAL A 107 -38.92 -3.77 24.55
CA VAL A 107 -37.72 -3.79 25.38
C VAL A 107 -38.07 -4.23 26.80
N GLY A 108 -39.14 -3.67 27.40
CA GLY A 108 -39.57 -4.02 28.75
C GLY A 108 -40.11 -5.45 28.90
N SER A 109 -40.75 -6.03 27.88
CA SER A 109 -41.08 -7.47 27.88
C SER A 109 -39.83 -8.33 27.77
N SER A 110 -38.89 -7.96 26.90
CA SER A 110 -37.62 -8.67 26.73
C SER A 110 -36.81 -8.70 28.03
N GLN A 111 -36.75 -7.59 28.77
CA GLN A 111 -36.09 -7.53 30.08
C GLN A 111 -36.72 -8.48 31.10
N ARG A 112 -38.05 -8.63 31.11
CA ARG A 112 -38.75 -9.59 31.98
C ARG A 112 -38.43 -11.05 31.62
N GLU A 113 -38.04 -11.32 30.37
CA GLU A 113 -37.58 -12.63 29.89
C GLU A 113 -36.06 -12.85 30.08
N GLY A 114 -35.38 -11.90 30.74
CA GLY A 114 -33.97 -11.98 31.11
C GLY A 114 -33.00 -11.42 30.08
N TYR A 115 -33.46 -10.68 29.07
CA TYR A 115 -32.59 -9.97 28.13
C TYR A 115 -32.09 -8.66 28.75
N ARG A 116 -30.79 -8.35 28.64
CA ARG A 116 -30.30 -7.00 28.94
C ARG A 116 -30.41 -6.10 27.73
N VAL A 117 -30.60 -4.81 27.96
CA VAL A 117 -30.55 -3.80 26.88
C VAL A 117 -29.09 -3.62 26.46
N ALA A 118 -28.85 -3.57 25.15
CA ALA A 118 -27.54 -3.26 24.59
C ALA A 118 -27.11 -1.84 24.95
N GLY A 119 -25.81 -1.63 25.18
CA GLY A 119 -25.24 -0.29 25.32
C GLY A 119 -25.24 0.46 23.99
N ALA A 120 -25.23 1.79 24.04
CA ALA A 120 -25.19 2.64 22.83
C ALA A 120 -23.91 2.39 21.99
N ASP A 121 -22.77 2.21 22.66
CA ASP A 121 -21.46 1.96 22.02
C ASP A 121 -21.07 0.47 21.99
N GLU A 122 -22.01 -0.41 22.33
CA GLU A 122 -21.74 -1.84 22.35
C GLU A 122 -21.54 -2.37 20.93
N LYS A 123 -20.42 -3.07 20.72
CA LYS A 123 -20.06 -3.58 19.40
C LYS A 123 -20.75 -4.90 19.09
N PRO A 124 -21.10 -5.13 17.81
CA PRO A 124 -21.57 -6.44 17.38
C PRO A 124 -20.49 -7.51 17.55
N PRO A 125 -20.90 -8.78 17.69
CA PRO A 125 -19.98 -9.89 17.50
C PRO A 125 -19.20 -9.78 16.19
N GLU A 126 -17.94 -10.20 16.19
CA GLU A 126 -17.03 -10.03 15.05
C GLU A 126 -17.48 -10.79 13.79
N ASN A 127 -18.21 -11.89 13.97
CA ASN A 127 -18.67 -12.77 12.89
C ASN A 127 -20.01 -13.41 13.21
N ILE A 128 -20.62 -14.03 12.21
CA ILE A 128 -21.92 -14.69 12.33
C ILE A 128 -21.95 -15.77 13.41
N ALA A 129 -20.81 -16.45 13.64
CA ALA A 129 -20.68 -17.50 14.65
C ALA A 129 -20.72 -16.98 16.09
N GLY A 130 -20.63 -15.66 16.29
CA GLY A 130 -20.86 -15.00 17.57
C GLY A 130 -22.33 -14.93 17.98
N PHE A 131 -23.27 -15.12 17.04
CA PHE A 131 -24.70 -15.18 17.31
C PHE A 131 -25.15 -16.65 17.46
N ALA A 132 -25.59 -17.04 18.66
CA ALA A 132 -26.11 -18.39 18.89
C ALA A 132 -27.57 -18.52 18.47
N VAL A 133 -28.40 -17.54 18.81
CA VAL A 133 -29.83 -17.49 18.46
C VAL A 133 -30.20 -16.06 18.15
N VAL A 134 -30.92 -15.82 17.06
CA VAL A 134 -31.41 -14.48 16.70
C VAL A 134 -32.92 -14.55 16.46
N GLY A 135 -33.68 -13.66 17.11
CA GLY A 135 -35.12 -13.56 16.93
C GLY A 135 -35.50 -12.80 15.65
N PRO A 136 -36.73 -12.96 15.15
CA PRO A 136 -37.20 -12.23 13.98
C PRO A 136 -37.18 -10.71 14.16
N VAL A 137 -37.02 -10.02 13.04
CA VAL A 137 -37.10 -8.55 12.97
C VAL A 137 -38.48 -8.09 13.46
N ASP A 138 -38.49 -7.06 14.32
CA ASP A 138 -39.68 -6.44 14.89
C ASP A 138 -40.60 -7.37 15.70
N GLU A 139 -40.15 -8.58 16.07
CA GLU A 139 -40.96 -9.58 16.80
C GLU A 139 -41.57 -9.01 18.10
N VAL A 140 -40.75 -8.30 18.88
CA VAL A 140 -41.14 -7.74 20.18
C VAL A 140 -41.60 -6.29 20.10
N GLY A 141 -41.36 -5.62 18.97
CA GLY A 141 -41.75 -4.24 18.73
C GLY A 141 -41.00 -3.61 17.56
N PRO A 142 -41.50 -2.52 16.95
CA PRO A 142 -40.87 -1.89 15.79
C PRO A 142 -39.44 -1.44 16.09
N GLY A 143 -38.48 -1.81 15.24
CA GLY A 143 -37.08 -1.46 15.42
C GLY A 143 -36.43 -2.10 16.65
N VAL A 144 -36.96 -3.22 17.16
CA VAL A 144 -36.39 -3.94 18.31
C VAL A 144 -36.14 -5.39 17.95
N MET A 145 -34.93 -5.86 18.22
CA MET A 145 -34.51 -7.25 18.00
C MET A 145 -33.90 -7.86 19.25
N ARG A 146 -33.97 -9.18 19.32
CA ARG A 146 -33.39 -9.99 20.40
C ARG A 146 -32.41 -10.99 19.82
N TYR A 147 -31.30 -11.20 20.51
CA TYR A 147 -30.41 -12.30 20.22
C TYR A 147 -29.77 -12.86 21.48
N VAL A 148 -29.21 -14.05 21.35
CA VAL A 148 -28.35 -14.70 22.34
C VAL A 148 -26.99 -14.85 21.69
N ASP A 149 -25.95 -14.31 22.30
CA ASP A 149 -24.58 -14.50 21.83
C ASP A 149 -24.08 -15.93 22.14
N ARG A 150 -22.88 -16.25 21.65
CA ARG A 150 -22.25 -17.56 21.86
C ARG A 150 -21.94 -17.86 23.33
N ASP A 151 -21.77 -16.84 24.16
CA ASP A 151 -21.52 -16.97 25.60
C ASP A 151 -22.83 -17.17 26.39
N GLY A 152 -23.98 -17.09 25.72
CA GLY A 152 -25.30 -17.27 26.31
C GLY A 152 -25.91 -15.99 26.86
N ASN A 153 -25.32 -14.82 26.59
CA ASN A 153 -25.87 -13.54 27.01
C ASN A 153 -27.09 -13.19 26.15
N LYS A 154 -28.21 -12.94 26.83
CA LYS A 154 -29.46 -12.51 26.21
C LYS A 154 -29.45 -11.00 26.03
N ILE A 155 -29.50 -10.51 24.80
CA ILE A 155 -29.40 -9.09 24.44
C ILE A 155 -30.63 -8.64 23.66
N VAL A 156 -31.23 -7.52 24.07
CA VAL A 156 -32.26 -6.80 23.31
C VAL A 156 -31.67 -5.47 22.83
N VAL A 157 -31.82 -5.20 21.54
CA VAL A 157 -31.28 -4.01 20.89
C VAL A 157 -32.39 -3.27 20.16
N ALA A 158 -32.45 -1.96 20.37
CA ALA A 158 -33.32 -1.06 19.62
C ALA A 158 -32.50 -0.29 18.58
N LYS A 159 -33.01 -0.19 17.35
CA LYS A 159 -32.36 0.48 16.23
C LYS A 159 -32.00 1.93 16.53
N SER A 160 -32.83 2.63 17.29
CA SER A 160 -32.60 4.04 17.66
C SER A 160 -31.55 4.22 18.75
N ASP A 161 -31.32 3.22 19.61
CA ASP A 161 -30.30 3.29 20.67
C ASP A 161 -28.93 2.78 20.18
N ASN A 162 -28.90 1.72 19.37
CA ASN A 162 -27.68 1.17 18.77
C ASN A 162 -27.96 0.63 17.34
N PRO A 163 -27.81 1.47 16.30
CA PRO A 163 -28.13 1.09 14.92
C PRO A 163 -27.14 0.09 14.32
N GLU A 164 -25.87 0.13 14.72
CA GLU A 164 -24.80 -0.77 14.25
C GLU A 164 -25.11 -2.21 14.69
N LEU A 165 -25.34 -2.41 15.98
CA LEU A 165 -25.67 -3.72 16.55
C LEU A 165 -27.02 -4.24 16.06
N TYR A 166 -28.02 -3.37 15.91
CA TYR A 166 -29.31 -3.74 15.33
C TYR A 166 -29.15 -4.25 13.90
N SER A 167 -28.35 -3.58 13.06
CA SER A 167 -28.09 -4.03 11.69
C SER A 167 -27.40 -5.39 11.68
N ALA A 168 -26.36 -5.57 12.50
CA ALA A 168 -25.65 -6.84 12.61
C ALA A 168 -26.56 -7.98 13.05
N ALA A 169 -27.44 -7.77 14.05
CA ALA A 169 -28.42 -8.76 14.48
C ALA A 169 -29.43 -9.07 13.36
N LYS A 170 -29.88 -8.07 12.61
CA LYS A 170 -30.77 -8.26 11.46
C LYS A 170 -30.10 -9.10 10.36
N ASP A 171 -28.86 -8.76 10.02
CA ASP A 171 -28.09 -9.47 9.00
C ASP A 171 -27.81 -10.91 9.45
N ALA A 172 -27.50 -11.11 10.73
CA ALA A 172 -27.33 -12.42 11.33
C ALA A 172 -28.61 -13.27 11.29
N PHE A 173 -29.78 -12.67 11.58
CA PHE A 173 -31.06 -13.36 11.44
C PHE A 173 -31.30 -13.84 10.00
N ASN A 174 -31.06 -12.97 9.02
CA ASN A 174 -31.26 -13.30 7.61
C ASN A 174 -30.32 -14.43 7.17
N THR A 175 -29.03 -14.33 7.52
CA THR A 175 -28.01 -15.33 7.19
C THR A 175 -28.29 -16.66 7.86
N LEU A 176 -28.54 -16.71 9.18
CA LEU A 176 -28.84 -17.97 9.87
C LEU A 176 -30.14 -18.63 9.35
N THR A 177 -31.17 -17.84 9.06
CA THR A 177 -32.42 -18.34 8.47
C THR A 177 -32.19 -18.91 7.07
N GLY A 178 -31.43 -18.21 6.23
CA GLY A 178 -31.11 -18.65 4.88
C GLY A 178 -30.18 -19.87 4.85
N LEU A 179 -29.23 -19.98 5.79
CA LEU A 179 -28.39 -21.17 5.97
C LEU A 179 -29.24 -22.38 6.37
N ASN A 180 -30.12 -22.25 7.36
CA ASN A 180 -31.04 -23.32 7.77
C ASN A 180 -31.96 -23.75 6.62
N THR A 181 -32.43 -22.80 5.82
CA THR A 181 -33.24 -23.07 4.62
C THR A 181 -32.42 -23.80 3.56
N SER A 182 -31.16 -23.43 3.37
CA SER A 182 -30.23 -24.07 2.43
C SER A 182 -29.93 -25.51 2.86
N GLU A 183 -29.69 -25.75 4.14
CA GLU A 183 -29.50 -27.10 4.70
C GLU A 183 -30.73 -27.98 4.46
N ALA A 184 -31.94 -27.44 4.67
CA ALA A 184 -33.18 -28.15 4.36
C ALA A 184 -33.35 -28.44 2.85
N GLN A 185 -32.72 -27.67 1.97
CA GLN A 185 -32.67 -27.88 0.52
C GLN A 185 -31.52 -28.81 0.08
N GLY A 186 -30.76 -29.37 1.03
CA GLY A 186 -29.66 -30.30 0.78
C GLY A 186 -28.29 -29.65 0.56
N TYR A 187 -28.14 -28.35 0.83
CA TYR A 187 -26.83 -27.69 0.80
C TYR A 187 -26.05 -28.00 2.08
N ARG A 188 -24.79 -28.42 1.96
CA ARG A 188 -23.84 -28.44 3.09
C ARG A 188 -23.14 -27.09 3.21
N ARG A 189 -22.68 -26.72 4.41
CA ARG A 189 -21.79 -25.56 4.58
C ARG A 189 -20.38 -25.91 4.10
N ALA A 190 -19.70 -24.97 3.46
CA ALA A 190 -18.29 -25.12 3.11
C ALA A 190 -17.39 -25.08 4.34
N GLY A 191 -16.31 -25.85 4.30
CA GLY A 191 -15.23 -25.74 5.28
C GLY A 191 -14.18 -24.69 4.91
N ASP A 192 -13.25 -24.45 5.83
CA ASP A 192 -12.06 -23.61 5.61
C ASP A 192 -11.12 -24.20 4.53
N ASN A 193 -11.01 -25.53 4.50
CA ASN A 193 -10.18 -26.31 3.57
C ASN A 193 -10.98 -26.89 2.39
N GLU A 194 -12.07 -26.24 2.01
CA GLU A 194 -12.91 -26.66 0.87
C GLU A 194 -12.09 -26.75 -0.42
N VAL A 195 -12.31 -27.81 -1.20
CA VAL A 195 -11.74 -27.93 -2.55
C VAL A 195 -12.57 -27.04 -3.47
N TRP A 196 -11.92 -26.05 -4.07
CA TRP A 196 -12.63 -25.06 -4.87
C TRP A 196 -13.19 -25.69 -6.13
N PRO A 197 -14.44 -25.39 -6.49
CA PRO A 197 -15.03 -25.94 -7.69
C PRO A 197 -14.38 -25.33 -8.93
N PRO A 198 -14.19 -26.10 -10.01
CA PRO A 198 -13.71 -25.54 -11.27
C PRO A 198 -14.72 -24.53 -11.81
N VAL A 199 -14.30 -23.70 -12.76
CA VAL A 199 -15.17 -22.72 -13.41
C VAL A 199 -16.31 -23.41 -14.16
N PHE A 200 -16.01 -24.46 -14.93
CA PHE A 200 -17.00 -25.20 -15.71
C PHE A 200 -17.68 -26.32 -14.93
N GLY A 201 -18.96 -26.54 -15.24
CA GLY A 201 -19.78 -27.51 -14.51
C GLY A 201 -20.15 -27.05 -13.10
N THR A 202 -19.87 -25.79 -12.76
CA THR A 202 -20.24 -25.17 -11.49
C THR A 202 -21.34 -24.15 -11.73
N THR A 203 -22.49 -24.36 -11.09
CA THR A 203 -23.60 -23.40 -11.10
C THR A 203 -23.50 -22.58 -9.84
N VAL A 204 -23.31 -21.27 -9.97
CA VAL A 204 -23.29 -20.35 -8.83
C VAL A 204 -24.63 -19.64 -8.73
N GLY A 205 -25.16 -19.53 -7.52
CA GLY A 205 -26.38 -18.80 -7.22
C GLY A 205 -26.13 -17.29 -7.09
N PRO A 206 -27.19 -16.48 -7.02
CA PRO A 206 -27.05 -15.05 -6.78
C PRO A 206 -26.30 -14.75 -5.47
N LEU A 207 -25.49 -13.68 -5.49
CA LEU A 207 -24.82 -13.17 -4.30
C LEU A 207 -25.85 -12.74 -3.25
N ASN A 208 -25.62 -13.12 -1.99
CA ASN A 208 -26.46 -12.79 -0.84
C ASN A 208 -27.91 -13.31 -0.90
N GLU A 209 -28.18 -14.31 -1.74
CA GLU A 209 -29.53 -14.89 -1.89
C GLU A 209 -30.09 -15.43 -0.57
N VAL A 210 -29.23 -16.02 0.26
CA VAL A 210 -29.60 -16.66 1.52
C VAL A 210 -29.06 -15.90 2.74
N GLY A 211 -28.85 -14.59 2.58
CA GLY A 211 -28.40 -13.67 3.60
C GLY A 211 -27.11 -12.94 3.22
N PRO A 212 -26.79 -11.83 3.90
CA PRO A 212 -25.54 -11.10 3.69
C PRO A 212 -24.30 -11.99 3.79
N ASP A 213 -23.33 -11.74 2.91
CA ASP A 213 -22.06 -12.43 2.83
C ASP A 213 -22.18 -13.95 2.68
N THR A 214 -23.20 -14.38 1.92
CA THR A 214 -23.40 -15.79 1.54
C THR A 214 -23.48 -15.97 0.02
N ILE A 215 -23.01 -17.12 -0.45
CA ILE A 215 -23.17 -17.54 -1.84
C ILE A 215 -23.32 -19.06 -1.93
N ARG A 216 -24.18 -19.52 -2.84
CA ARG A 216 -24.45 -20.94 -3.06
C ARG A 216 -23.82 -21.39 -4.36
N TYR A 217 -23.33 -22.63 -4.41
CA TYR A 217 -22.96 -23.26 -5.67
C TYR A 217 -23.35 -24.74 -5.71
N GLU A 218 -23.45 -25.27 -6.91
CA GLU A 218 -23.61 -26.69 -7.19
C GLU A 218 -22.55 -27.15 -8.19
N HIS A 219 -21.81 -28.20 -7.84
CA HIS A 219 -20.84 -28.83 -8.72
C HIS A 219 -20.91 -30.36 -8.59
N ASN A 220 -21.04 -31.08 -9.71
CA ASN A 220 -21.18 -32.56 -9.74
C ASN A 220 -22.28 -33.10 -8.80
N GLY A 221 -23.38 -32.34 -8.63
CA GLY A 221 -24.49 -32.69 -7.73
C GLY A 221 -24.23 -32.41 -6.26
N GLU A 222 -23.04 -31.93 -5.88
CA GLU A 222 -22.78 -31.41 -4.54
C GLU A 222 -23.29 -29.97 -4.43
N LYS A 223 -24.20 -29.75 -3.48
CA LYS A 223 -24.75 -28.44 -3.16
C LYS A 223 -24.05 -27.87 -1.94
N VAL A 224 -23.45 -26.70 -2.09
CA VAL A 224 -22.64 -26.08 -1.04
C VAL A 224 -23.03 -24.62 -0.86
N VAL A 225 -23.16 -24.19 0.39
CA VAL A 225 -23.31 -22.78 0.76
C VAL A 225 -22.03 -22.31 1.45
N VAL A 226 -21.51 -21.18 1.00
CA VAL A 226 -20.28 -20.56 1.48
C VAL A 226 -20.65 -19.26 2.17
N THR A 227 -20.21 -19.10 3.40
CA THR A 227 -20.21 -17.78 4.06
C THR A 227 -18.82 -17.17 3.91
N ARG A 228 -18.74 -15.84 3.82
CA ARG A 228 -17.46 -15.15 3.74
C ARG A 228 -16.61 -15.34 5.00
N ASP A 229 -17.26 -15.50 6.16
CA ASP A 229 -16.59 -15.76 7.44
C ASP A 229 -15.91 -17.14 7.47
N ASP A 230 -16.55 -18.17 6.91
CA ASP A 230 -16.02 -19.54 6.92
C ASP A 230 -14.91 -19.74 5.87
N ASN A 231 -15.07 -19.15 4.68
CA ASN A 231 -14.08 -19.26 3.60
C ASN A 231 -14.06 -18.00 2.71
N PRO A 232 -13.36 -16.93 3.11
CA PRO A 232 -13.42 -15.64 2.42
C PRO A 232 -12.88 -15.72 0.99
N LYS A 233 -11.81 -16.49 0.79
CA LYS A 233 -11.18 -16.65 -0.52
C LYS A 233 -12.08 -17.43 -1.49
N LEU A 234 -12.74 -18.50 -1.03
CA LEU A 234 -13.69 -19.24 -1.87
C LEU A 234 -14.92 -18.37 -2.18
N PHE A 235 -15.39 -17.61 -1.20
CA PHE A 235 -16.50 -16.66 -1.40
C PHE A 235 -16.17 -15.65 -2.50
N ASP A 236 -14.99 -15.02 -2.44
CA ASP A 236 -14.56 -14.02 -3.43
C ASP A 236 -14.43 -14.65 -4.83
N TYR A 237 -13.87 -15.86 -4.93
CA TYR A 237 -13.82 -16.61 -6.19
C TYR A 237 -15.21 -16.92 -6.76
N LEU A 238 -16.16 -17.39 -5.94
CA LEU A 238 -17.52 -17.69 -6.39
C LEU A 238 -18.29 -16.42 -6.75
N ALA A 239 -18.09 -15.33 -6.02
CA ALA A 239 -18.69 -14.04 -6.34
C ALA A 239 -18.18 -13.55 -7.71
N ALA A 240 -16.87 -13.63 -7.95
CA ALA A 240 -16.29 -13.33 -9.25
C ALA A 240 -16.83 -14.24 -10.36
N LEU A 241 -16.86 -15.56 -10.12
CA LEU A 241 -17.43 -16.52 -11.05
C LEU A 241 -18.89 -16.18 -11.37
N GLN A 242 -19.68 -15.77 -10.38
CA GLN A 242 -21.07 -15.37 -10.57
C GLN A 242 -21.19 -14.14 -11.48
N THR A 243 -20.30 -13.16 -11.36
CA THR A 243 -20.28 -12.01 -12.29
C THR A 243 -20.01 -12.46 -13.74
N ILE A 244 -19.21 -13.50 -13.94
CA ILE A 244 -18.92 -14.06 -15.27
C ILE A 244 -20.11 -14.86 -15.80
N VAL A 245 -20.67 -15.80 -15.02
CA VAL A 245 -21.78 -16.64 -15.51
C VAL A 245 -23.09 -15.88 -15.67
N SER A 246 -23.28 -14.77 -14.95
CA SER A 246 -24.44 -13.89 -15.10
C SER A 246 -24.36 -12.95 -16.31
N ASP A 247 -23.16 -12.74 -16.87
CA ASP A 247 -22.92 -11.97 -18.09
C ASP A 247 -22.82 -12.91 -19.30
N PRO A 248 -23.81 -12.87 -20.24
CA PRO A 248 -23.80 -13.75 -21.40
C PRO A 248 -22.56 -13.62 -22.29
N GLN A 249 -21.96 -12.43 -22.39
CA GLN A 249 -20.78 -12.20 -23.22
C GLN A 249 -19.54 -12.82 -22.58
N LYS A 250 -19.30 -12.55 -21.30
CA LYS A 250 -18.18 -13.14 -20.54
C LYS A 250 -18.27 -14.66 -20.50
N ARG A 251 -19.48 -15.17 -20.28
CA ARG A 251 -19.76 -16.60 -20.29
C ARG A 251 -19.47 -17.23 -21.65
N THR A 252 -19.95 -16.64 -22.74
CA THR A 252 -19.73 -17.16 -24.10
C THR A 252 -18.24 -17.14 -24.46
N ALA A 253 -17.52 -16.07 -24.11
CA ALA A 253 -16.08 -15.97 -24.34
C ALA A 253 -15.30 -17.09 -23.64
N MET A 254 -15.65 -17.34 -22.37
CA MET A 254 -15.05 -18.39 -21.57
C MET A 254 -15.39 -19.80 -22.11
N GLU A 255 -16.66 -20.06 -22.44
CA GLU A 255 -17.10 -21.33 -23.07
C GLU A 255 -16.38 -21.57 -24.42
N THR A 256 -16.19 -20.52 -25.22
CA THR A 256 -15.46 -20.59 -26.49
C THR A 256 -14.00 -20.97 -26.26
N ALA A 257 -13.32 -20.32 -25.32
CA ALA A 257 -11.92 -20.63 -24.99
C ALA A 257 -11.74 -22.11 -24.65
N VAL A 258 -12.60 -22.69 -23.80
CA VAL A 258 -12.49 -24.11 -23.45
C VAL A 258 -12.89 -25.05 -24.57
N ASN A 259 -13.89 -24.70 -25.38
CA ASN A 259 -14.25 -25.49 -26.56
C ASN A 259 -13.11 -25.52 -27.60
N GLU A 260 -12.26 -24.50 -27.63
CA GLU A 260 -11.05 -24.43 -28.44
C GLU A 260 -9.82 -25.13 -27.80
N GLY A 261 -10.00 -25.77 -26.63
CA GLY A 261 -8.95 -26.49 -25.91
C GLY A 261 -7.99 -25.59 -25.13
N GLN A 262 -8.37 -24.33 -24.87
CA GLN A 262 -7.58 -23.43 -24.03
C GLN A 262 -7.77 -23.77 -22.55
N ILE A 263 -6.72 -23.53 -21.76
CA ILE A 263 -6.67 -23.75 -20.31
C ILE A 263 -7.07 -22.44 -19.64
N LEU A 264 -8.05 -22.48 -18.73
CA LEU A 264 -8.34 -21.32 -17.90
C LEU A 264 -7.34 -21.24 -16.76
N ALA A 265 -6.72 -20.09 -16.59
CA ALA A 265 -5.87 -19.81 -15.44
C ALA A 265 -6.70 -19.84 -14.16
N ASP A 266 -6.16 -20.51 -13.16
CA ASP A 266 -6.66 -20.57 -11.80
C ASP A 266 -5.66 -19.93 -10.83
N ARG A 267 -5.99 -19.93 -9.54
CA ARG A 267 -5.11 -19.41 -8.48
C ARG A 267 -3.74 -20.10 -8.38
N ASN A 268 -3.58 -21.29 -8.94
CA ASN A 268 -2.35 -22.07 -8.89
C ASN A 268 -1.52 -21.92 -10.17
N THR A 269 -2.05 -21.19 -11.16
CA THR A 269 -1.38 -20.97 -12.43
C THR A 269 -0.18 -20.07 -12.20
N PRO A 270 1.05 -20.54 -12.49
CA PRO A 270 2.25 -19.75 -12.28
C PRO A 270 2.28 -18.56 -13.26
N ILE A 271 2.94 -17.48 -12.84
CA ILE A 271 3.21 -16.34 -13.72
C ILE A 271 4.15 -16.82 -14.83
N PRO A 272 3.79 -16.63 -16.11
CA PRO A 272 4.65 -17.05 -17.22
C PRO A 272 5.91 -16.18 -17.32
N SER A 273 7.02 -16.76 -17.77
CA SER A 273 8.18 -15.97 -18.20
C SER A 273 7.94 -15.38 -19.58
N LEU A 274 8.51 -14.21 -19.87
CA LEU A 274 8.40 -13.56 -21.18
C LEU A 274 8.93 -14.46 -22.32
N ASN A 275 9.97 -15.25 -22.06
CA ASN A 275 10.53 -16.19 -23.04
C ASN A 275 9.62 -17.39 -23.29
N ASP A 276 8.81 -17.77 -22.30
CA ASP A 276 7.88 -18.88 -22.44
C ASP A 276 6.73 -18.55 -23.40
N ILE A 277 6.52 -17.27 -23.74
CA ILE A 277 5.35 -16.80 -24.48
C ILE A 277 5.66 -16.62 -25.97
N THR A 278 4.96 -17.39 -26.80
CA THR A 278 5.10 -17.36 -28.25
C THR A 278 4.06 -16.45 -28.92
N GLN A 279 2.91 -16.24 -28.27
CA GLN A 279 1.84 -15.39 -28.77
C GLN A 279 1.01 -14.84 -27.63
N PHE A 280 0.56 -13.59 -27.77
CA PHE A 280 -0.52 -13.02 -26.96
C PHE A 280 -1.75 -12.74 -27.83
N THR A 281 -2.93 -12.84 -27.24
CA THR A 281 -4.19 -12.48 -27.91
C THR A 281 -5.21 -12.00 -26.89
N TRP A 282 -5.66 -10.76 -27.03
CA TRP A 282 -6.85 -10.29 -26.32
C TRP A 282 -8.07 -11.06 -26.77
N VAL A 283 -8.94 -11.40 -25.83
CA VAL A 283 -10.21 -12.03 -26.17
C VAL A 283 -11.12 -10.95 -26.77
N SER A 284 -11.53 -11.15 -28.02
CA SER A 284 -12.31 -10.17 -28.80
C SER A 284 -13.57 -9.72 -28.07
N GLY A 285 -13.74 -8.41 -27.89
CA GLY A 285 -14.85 -7.81 -27.18
C GLY A 285 -14.77 -7.91 -25.65
N GLN A 286 -13.64 -8.38 -25.10
CA GLN A 286 -13.31 -8.44 -23.67
C GLN A 286 -11.91 -7.86 -23.40
N GLU A 287 -11.43 -6.98 -24.28
CA GLU A 287 -10.18 -6.25 -24.13
C GLU A 287 -10.16 -5.53 -22.77
N GLY A 288 -9.10 -5.73 -22.00
CA GLY A 288 -8.97 -5.20 -20.63
C GLY A 288 -9.58 -6.06 -19.52
N SER A 289 -10.23 -7.20 -19.84
CA SER A 289 -10.76 -8.13 -18.81
C SER A 289 -10.37 -9.59 -19.01
N GLN A 290 -10.02 -9.99 -20.24
CA GLN A 290 -9.56 -11.33 -20.56
C GLN A 290 -8.43 -11.29 -21.60
N ILE A 291 -7.30 -11.91 -21.25
CA ILE A 291 -6.14 -12.02 -22.12
C ILE A 291 -5.70 -13.48 -22.21
N SER A 292 -5.32 -13.92 -23.41
CA SER A 292 -4.76 -15.25 -23.63
C SER A 292 -3.31 -15.17 -24.05
N TYR A 293 -2.52 -16.15 -23.64
CA TYR A 293 -1.15 -16.33 -24.12
C TYR A 293 -0.90 -17.80 -24.51
N GLN A 294 -0.06 -18.01 -25.51
CA GLN A 294 0.41 -19.34 -25.90
C GLN A 294 1.84 -19.54 -25.40
N ASN A 295 2.08 -20.62 -24.65
CA ASN A 295 3.41 -20.94 -24.17
C ASN A 295 4.24 -21.74 -25.21
N GLN A 296 5.51 -22.00 -24.93
CA GLN A 296 6.40 -22.78 -25.82
C GLN A 296 5.96 -24.23 -26.03
N SER A 297 5.24 -24.84 -25.07
CA SER A 297 4.62 -26.17 -25.24
C SER A 297 3.38 -26.14 -26.15
N GLY A 298 2.96 -24.96 -26.59
CA GLY A 298 1.81 -24.76 -27.46
C GLY A 298 0.48 -24.70 -26.72
N GLU A 299 0.49 -24.78 -25.38
CA GLU A 299 -0.69 -24.63 -24.54
C GLU A 299 -1.16 -23.17 -24.58
N ARG A 300 -2.47 -22.97 -24.68
CA ARG A 300 -3.09 -21.64 -24.67
C ARG A 300 -3.75 -21.43 -23.32
N ILE A 301 -3.33 -20.40 -22.60
CA ILE A 301 -3.82 -20.10 -21.26
C ILE A 301 -4.61 -18.80 -21.33
N VAL A 302 -5.83 -18.80 -20.81
CA VAL A 302 -6.70 -17.62 -20.69
C VAL A 302 -6.69 -17.14 -19.25
N VAL A 303 -6.37 -15.87 -19.09
CA VAL A 303 -6.31 -15.17 -17.81
C VAL A 303 -7.44 -14.16 -17.76
N THR A 304 -8.20 -14.18 -16.68
CA THR A 304 -9.40 -13.36 -16.51
C THR A 304 -9.24 -12.50 -15.27
N GLU A 305 -9.37 -11.19 -15.41
CA GLU A 305 -9.25 -10.21 -14.33
C GLU A 305 -10.10 -10.58 -13.11
N ALA A 306 -11.35 -10.99 -13.32
CA ALA A 306 -12.25 -11.34 -12.24
C ALA A 306 -11.83 -12.59 -11.46
N LEU A 307 -11.24 -13.61 -12.11
CA LEU A 307 -10.88 -14.87 -11.46
C LEU A 307 -9.46 -14.86 -10.89
N THR A 308 -8.53 -14.19 -11.58
CA THR A 308 -7.11 -14.18 -11.27
C THR A 308 -6.53 -12.76 -11.45
N PRO A 309 -6.98 -11.76 -10.66
CA PRO A 309 -6.62 -10.35 -10.87
C PRO A 309 -5.12 -10.09 -10.82
N GLU A 310 -4.42 -10.68 -9.85
CA GLU A 310 -2.97 -10.52 -9.72
C GLU A 310 -2.20 -11.10 -10.92
N LEU A 311 -2.64 -12.25 -11.44
CA LEU A 311 -2.05 -12.86 -12.63
C LEU A 311 -2.39 -12.03 -13.88
N PHE A 312 -3.61 -11.52 -13.96
CA PHE A 312 -4.07 -10.68 -15.06
C PHE A 312 -3.19 -9.43 -15.20
N ASP A 313 -2.98 -8.67 -14.12
CA ASP A 313 -2.12 -7.48 -14.12
C ASP A 313 -0.70 -7.77 -14.61
N LYS A 314 -0.14 -8.91 -14.16
CA LYS A 314 1.20 -9.36 -14.58
C LYS A 314 1.23 -9.72 -16.05
N VAL A 315 0.25 -10.48 -16.52
CA VAL A 315 0.17 -10.92 -17.92
C VAL A 315 -0.10 -9.75 -18.87
N THR A 316 -0.85 -8.74 -18.44
CA THR A 316 -1.01 -7.48 -19.18
C THR A 316 0.31 -6.70 -19.28
N THR A 317 1.09 -6.63 -18.20
CA THR A 317 2.41 -5.99 -18.23
C THR A 317 3.37 -6.73 -19.19
N LEU A 318 3.35 -8.06 -19.15
CA LEU A 318 4.15 -8.91 -20.06
C LEU A 318 3.70 -8.75 -21.52
N HIS A 319 2.40 -8.63 -21.78
CA HIS A 319 1.86 -8.37 -23.11
C HIS A 319 2.40 -7.06 -23.69
N ASP A 320 2.46 -5.99 -22.88
CA ASP A 320 2.97 -4.71 -23.33
C ASP A 320 4.47 -4.76 -23.64
N ALA A 321 5.25 -5.44 -22.79
CA ALA A 321 6.66 -5.69 -23.05
C ALA A 321 6.86 -6.53 -24.33
N TRP A 322 6.09 -7.60 -24.50
CA TRP A 322 6.16 -8.49 -25.67
C TRP A 322 5.84 -7.76 -26.97
N ASN A 323 4.81 -6.91 -26.98
CA ASN A 323 4.47 -6.08 -28.14
C ASN A 323 5.59 -5.13 -28.52
N LYS A 324 6.19 -4.45 -27.52
CA LYS A 324 7.29 -3.50 -27.74
C LYS A 324 8.54 -4.20 -28.29
N ILE A 325 8.89 -5.36 -27.74
CA ILE A 325 9.98 -6.19 -28.28
C ILE A 325 9.72 -6.54 -29.74
N ASN A 326 8.51 -7.00 -30.07
CA ASN A 326 8.18 -7.39 -31.44
C ASN A 326 8.13 -6.22 -32.41
N SER A 327 7.61 -5.04 -32.02
CA SER A 327 7.67 -3.85 -32.86
C SER A 327 9.12 -3.41 -33.10
N SER A 328 9.98 -3.46 -32.09
CA SER A 328 11.39 -3.07 -32.26
C SER A 328 12.22 -4.07 -33.05
N ARG A 329 11.78 -5.32 -33.21
CA ARG A 329 12.39 -6.26 -34.16
C ARG A 329 12.29 -5.76 -35.60
N GLU A 330 11.25 -4.99 -35.94
CA GLU A 330 11.14 -4.33 -37.26
C GLU A 330 12.22 -3.26 -37.46
N GLU A 331 12.72 -2.66 -36.38
CA GLU A 331 13.84 -1.70 -36.37
C GLU A 331 15.22 -2.39 -36.29
N GLY A 332 15.26 -3.72 -36.30
CA GLY A 332 16.48 -4.53 -36.25
C GLY A 332 17.00 -4.83 -34.85
N TYR A 333 16.22 -4.58 -33.79
CA TYR A 333 16.59 -4.93 -32.43
C TYR A 333 16.34 -6.41 -32.11
N THR A 334 17.26 -7.02 -31.38
CA THR A 334 17.12 -8.38 -30.83
C THR A 334 17.01 -8.34 -29.31
N LEU A 335 16.22 -9.23 -28.72
CA LEU A 335 16.18 -9.39 -27.27
C LEU A 335 17.52 -9.98 -26.80
N ALA A 336 18.15 -9.34 -25.82
CA ALA A 336 19.39 -9.81 -25.20
C ALA A 336 19.12 -11.07 -24.36
N GLU A 337 20.06 -12.00 -24.39
CA GLU A 337 20.00 -13.25 -23.63
C GLU A 337 20.42 -13.05 -22.16
N PRO A 338 20.10 -13.97 -21.24
CA PRO A 338 20.38 -13.81 -19.82
C PRO A 338 21.88 -13.76 -19.47
N HIS A 339 22.74 -14.26 -20.36
CA HIS A 339 24.20 -14.30 -20.18
C HIS A 339 24.92 -13.26 -21.05
N ASP A 340 24.17 -12.44 -21.80
CA ASP A 340 24.76 -11.32 -22.52
C ASP A 340 25.23 -10.26 -21.52
N PHE A 341 26.33 -9.59 -21.85
CA PHE A 341 26.93 -8.55 -21.00
C PHE A 341 27.20 -7.29 -21.81
N LEU A 342 27.24 -6.15 -21.11
CA LEU A 342 27.47 -4.87 -21.75
C LEU A 342 28.94 -4.68 -22.14
N LYS A 343 29.20 -4.47 -23.43
CA LYS A 343 30.55 -4.12 -23.92
C LYS A 343 30.72 -2.61 -23.91
N ASN A 344 31.76 -2.12 -23.21
CA ASN A 344 32.06 -0.70 -23.00
C ASN A 344 32.69 0.02 -24.22
N GLN A 345 32.21 -0.22 -25.45
CA GLN A 345 32.73 0.42 -26.67
C GLN A 345 31.58 0.98 -27.52
N ASP A 346 31.68 2.26 -27.90
CA ASP A 346 30.78 2.97 -28.84
C ASP A 346 29.29 2.63 -28.66
N ILE A 347 28.78 2.88 -27.45
CA ILE A 347 27.42 2.54 -27.05
C ILE A 347 26.47 3.74 -27.10
N THR A 348 25.27 3.55 -27.65
CA THR A 348 24.16 4.50 -27.59
C THR A 348 23.00 3.83 -26.85
N ILE A 349 22.40 4.51 -25.87
CA ILE A 349 21.36 3.91 -25.02
C ILE A 349 20.11 4.78 -25.09
N GLY A 350 18.96 4.16 -25.35
CA GLY A 350 17.64 4.79 -25.29
C GLY A 350 17.20 5.03 -23.85
N SER A 351 16.33 6.01 -23.62
CA SER A 351 15.82 6.28 -22.28
C SER A 351 15.10 5.05 -21.72
N PRO A 352 15.25 4.72 -20.42
CA PRO A 352 14.49 3.64 -19.78
C PRO A 352 12.97 3.79 -19.91
N ASP A 353 12.49 5.03 -20.01
CA ASP A 353 11.06 5.35 -20.15
C ASP A 353 10.58 5.32 -21.61
N GLU A 354 11.49 5.23 -22.58
CA GLU A 354 11.16 5.21 -24.02
C GLU A 354 10.31 4.00 -24.38
N LEU A 355 10.75 2.82 -23.95
CA LEU A 355 9.99 1.60 -24.10
C LEU A 355 9.09 1.40 -22.89
N GLY A 356 9.53 1.72 -21.66
CA GLY A 356 8.78 1.42 -20.44
C GLY A 356 8.56 -0.09 -20.23
N ALA A 357 7.65 -0.48 -19.34
CA ALA A 357 7.33 -1.89 -19.03
C ALA A 357 8.56 -2.77 -18.69
N GLY A 358 9.60 -2.18 -18.09
CA GLY A 358 10.83 -2.91 -17.74
C GLY A 358 11.72 -3.24 -18.94
N LEU A 359 11.64 -2.48 -20.04
CA LEU A 359 12.50 -2.63 -21.21
C LEU A 359 13.44 -1.44 -21.37
N ILE A 360 14.67 -1.70 -21.83
CA ILE A 360 15.64 -0.68 -22.24
C ILE A 360 16.33 -1.14 -23.52
N ARG A 361 16.70 -0.20 -24.39
CA ARG A 361 17.37 -0.52 -25.65
C ARG A 361 18.75 0.11 -25.73
N PHE A 362 19.71 -0.60 -26.28
CA PHE A 362 21.03 -0.07 -26.55
C PHE A 362 21.54 -0.54 -27.92
N GLU A 363 22.45 0.24 -28.50
CA GLU A 363 23.14 -0.07 -29.74
C GLU A 363 24.65 0.00 -29.49
N ASN A 364 25.39 -0.99 -29.97
CA ASN A 364 26.85 -0.99 -29.93
C ASN A 364 27.42 -1.58 -31.24
N GLY A 365 28.74 -1.78 -31.30
CA GLY A 365 29.41 -2.35 -32.48
C GLY A 365 28.96 -3.77 -32.87
N ASP A 366 28.32 -4.52 -31.97
CA ASP A 366 27.81 -5.88 -32.24
C ASP A 366 26.37 -5.88 -32.79
N GLY A 367 25.60 -4.81 -32.57
CA GLY A 367 24.22 -4.72 -33.03
C GLY A 367 23.32 -3.86 -32.16
N LYS A 368 22.01 -4.08 -32.33
CA LYS A 368 20.94 -3.39 -31.62
C LYS A 368 20.21 -4.35 -30.70
N PHE A 369 20.13 -4.02 -29.42
CA PHE A 369 19.65 -4.93 -28.38
C PHE A 369 18.53 -4.28 -27.55
N ILE A 370 17.54 -5.10 -27.19
CA ILE A 370 16.57 -4.78 -26.13
C ILE A 370 16.87 -5.67 -24.95
N VAL A 371 16.87 -5.08 -23.77
CA VAL A 371 17.05 -5.78 -22.51
C VAL A 371 15.75 -5.69 -21.73
N SER A 372 15.27 -6.85 -21.28
CA SER A 372 14.11 -6.94 -20.40
C SER A 372 14.56 -7.19 -18.97
N LYS A 373 14.06 -6.39 -18.05
CA LYS A 373 14.31 -6.53 -16.61
C LYS A 373 13.86 -7.88 -16.06
N ASP A 374 12.80 -8.46 -16.63
CA ASP A 374 12.26 -9.76 -16.20
C ASP A 374 13.07 -10.94 -16.79
N TYR A 375 13.82 -10.72 -17.88
CA TYR A 375 14.56 -11.78 -18.58
C TYR A 375 16.07 -11.74 -18.32
N SER A 376 16.67 -10.55 -18.38
CA SER A 376 18.10 -10.30 -18.17
C SER A 376 18.28 -9.14 -17.18
N PRO A 377 17.91 -9.34 -15.90
CA PRO A 377 17.90 -8.26 -14.90
C PRO A 377 19.27 -7.60 -14.71
N GLN A 378 20.36 -8.38 -14.72
CA GLN A 378 21.71 -7.88 -14.55
C GLN A 378 22.12 -6.96 -15.70
N LEU A 379 21.99 -7.43 -16.95
CA LEU A 379 22.27 -6.60 -18.12
C LEU A 379 21.35 -5.37 -18.18
N TYR A 380 20.09 -5.47 -17.71
CA TYR A 380 19.18 -4.34 -17.67
C TYR A 380 19.72 -3.24 -16.75
N ASP A 381 20.15 -3.64 -15.55
CA ASP A 381 20.73 -2.73 -14.57
C ASP A 381 22.04 -2.12 -15.10
N ASP A 382 22.92 -2.92 -15.74
CA ASP A 382 24.17 -2.44 -16.36
C ASP A 382 23.91 -1.38 -17.46
N VAL A 383 22.89 -1.59 -18.30
CA VAL A 383 22.54 -0.66 -19.38
C VAL A 383 21.91 0.62 -18.83
N VAL A 384 21.07 0.52 -17.80
CA VAL A 384 20.52 1.70 -17.09
C VAL A 384 21.64 2.49 -16.41
N GLU A 385 22.58 1.82 -15.75
CA GLU A 385 23.75 2.47 -15.16
C GLU A 385 24.56 3.19 -16.22
N LYS A 386 24.86 2.52 -17.34
CA LYS A 386 25.62 3.12 -18.42
C LYS A 386 24.90 4.31 -19.05
N TRP A 387 23.57 4.27 -19.14
CA TRP A 387 22.77 5.40 -19.59
C TRP A 387 22.88 6.60 -18.64
N ASN A 388 22.83 6.35 -17.32
CA ASN A 388 23.04 7.39 -16.31
C ASN A 388 24.46 7.99 -16.38
N GLU A 389 25.49 7.16 -16.58
CA GLU A 389 26.88 7.61 -16.73
C GLU A 389 27.09 8.48 -17.97
N LEU A 390 26.47 8.10 -19.10
CA LEU A 390 26.61 8.82 -20.36
C LEU A 390 25.96 10.21 -20.33
N GLY A 391 25.10 10.48 -19.34
CA GLY A 391 24.59 11.81 -19.06
C GLY A 391 23.96 12.47 -20.28
N THR A 392 23.02 11.80 -20.94
CA THR A 392 22.42 12.33 -22.18
C THR A 392 20.94 12.65 -22.04
N GLY A 393 20.65 13.94 -21.84
CA GLY A 393 19.37 14.57 -22.22
C GLY A 393 18.95 15.79 -21.38
N ASN A 394 19.17 17.03 -21.88
CA ASN A 394 18.56 18.31 -21.45
C ASN A 394 18.56 18.75 -19.96
N ILE A 395 19.08 17.97 -19.01
CA ILE A 395 19.11 18.33 -17.58
C ILE A 395 19.98 19.57 -17.35
N GLY A 396 21.22 19.57 -17.85
CA GLY A 396 22.15 20.69 -17.69
C GLY A 396 21.63 22.00 -18.28
N GLU A 397 20.96 21.94 -19.45
CA GLU A 397 20.32 23.11 -20.06
C GLU A 397 19.11 23.59 -19.26
N THR A 398 18.27 22.68 -18.76
CA THR A 398 17.12 23.03 -17.92
C THR A 398 17.59 23.63 -16.59
N ARG A 399 18.63 23.06 -15.96
CA ARG A 399 19.24 23.54 -14.73
C ARG A 399 19.85 24.94 -14.91
N SER A 400 20.54 25.15 -16.03
CA SER A 400 21.11 26.46 -16.39
C SER A 400 20.04 27.52 -16.67
N ARG A 401 18.91 27.15 -17.32
CA ARG A 401 17.77 28.07 -17.56
C ARG A 401 17.16 28.61 -16.26
N HIS A 402 17.20 27.82 -15.19
CA HIS A 402 16.73 28.19 -13.85
C HIS A 402 17.85 28.80 -12.99
N ASN A 403 19.00 29.17 -13.59
CA ASN A 403 20.17 29.76 -12.90
C ASN A 403 20.68 28.92 -11.71
N LEU A 404 20.55 27.59 -11.80
CA LEU A 404 20.97 26.69 -10.74
C LEU A 404 22.43 26.24 -10.95
N PRO A 405 23.21 26.07 -9.87
CA PRO A 405 24.59 25.57 -9.94
C PRO A 405 24.65 24.16 -10.58
N PRO A 406 25.74 23.83 -11.31
CA PRO A 406 25.96 22.49 -11.87
C PRO A 406 25.93 21.40 -10.80
N VAL A 407 25.45 20.20 -11.16
CA VAL A 407 25.36 19.05 -10.23
C VAL A 407 26.74 18.67 -9.66
N ALA A 408 27.79 18.68 -10.49
CA ALA A 408 29.16 18.37 -10.07
C ALA A 408 29.74 19.37 -9.04
N GLU A 409 29.21 20.58 -8.92
CA GLU A 409 29.62 21.54 -7.87
C GLU A 409 28.96 21.26 -6.51
N LEU A 410 27.94 20.41 -6.49
CA LEU A 410 27.12 20.10 -5.33
C LEU A 410 27.32 18.66 -4.84
N ASP A 411 27.84 17.79 -5.71
CA ASP A 411 28.20 16.41 -5.39
C ASP A 411 29.41 16.40 -4.46
N LEU A 412 29.14 16.07 -3.19
CA LEU A 412 30.14 16.00 -2.14
C LEU A 412 30.96 14.70 -2.20
N MET A 413 30.40 13.62 -2.72
CA MET A 413 31.03 12.30 -2.76
C MET A 413 32.08 12.24 -3.86
N GLY A 414 31.81 12.90 -5.00
CA GLY A 414 32.74 13.05 -6.11
C GLY A 414 33.84 14.09 -5.88
N GLN A 415 33.80 14.86 -4.78
CA GLN A 415 34.87 15.83 -4.48
C GLN A 415 36.19 15.14 -4.17
N LYS A 416 37.27 15.73 -4.68
CA LYS A 416 38.63 15.29 -4.36
C LYS A 416 38.95 15.57 -2.89
N THR A 417 39.54 14.58 -2.23
CA THR A 417 39.93 14.64 -0.81
C THR A 417 41.32 15.23 -0.59
N GLY A 418 42.04 15.56 -1.66
CA GLY A 418 43.47 15.93 -1.61
C GLY A 418 44.41 14.77 -1.28
N VAL A 419 43.89 13.54 -1.10
CA VAL A 419 44.69 12.35 -0.84
C VAL A 419 44.97 11.63 -2.16
N LYS A 420 46.25 11.36 -2.41
CA LYS A 420 46.73 10.67 -3.62
C LYS A 420 46.47 9.17 -3.58
N ALA A 421 46.08 8.60 -4.73
CA ALA A 421 45.81 7.17 -4.88
C ALA A 421 47.05 6.30 -4.58
N ASP A 422 48.22 6.81 -4.98
CA ASP A 422 49.52 6.30 -4.58
C ASP A 422 50.32 7.42 -3.88
N LYS A 423 50.63 7.20 -2.61
CA LYS A 423 51.39 8.15 -1.79
C LYS A 423 52.84 8.31 -2.25
N ASP A 424 53.35 7.34 -3.02
CA ASP A 424 54.73 7.29 -3.51
C ASP A 424 54.85 7.79 -4.96
N ASP A 425 53.72 8.12 -5.63
CA ASP A 425 53.66 8.74 -6.96
C ASP A 425 52.92 10.08 -6.93
N GLU A 426 53.67 11.18 -7.07
CA GLU A 426 53.13 12.55 -7.10
C GLU A 426 52.13 12.80 -8.25
N ASN A 427 52.23 12.01 -9.34
CA ASN A 427 51.32 12.10 -10.49
C ASN A 427 50.07 11.24 -10.36
N SER A 428 49.93 10.48 -9.28
CA SER A 428 48.73 9.67 -9.08
C SER A 428 47.48 10.55 -8.89
N GLU A 429 46.34 10.03 -9.32
CA GLU A 429 45.06 10.74 -9.19
C GLU A 429 44.71 10.98 -7.71
N GLU A 430 44.03 12.08 -7.43
CA GLU A 430 43.46 12.31 -6.10
C GLU A 430 42.20 11.46 -5.95
N LEU A 431 42.06 10.82 -4.80
CA LEU A 431 40.90 10.01 -4.47
C LEU A 431 39.74 10.92 -4.10
N ASN A 432 38.55 10.60 -4.61
CA ASN A 432 37.30 11.17 -4.10
C ASN A 432 36.95 10.55 -2.72
N VAL A 433 35.85 11.01 -2.12
CA VAL A 433 35.46 10.60 -0.76
C VAL A 433 35.19 9.09 -0.69
N GLY A 434 34.43 8.55 -1.65
CA GLY A 434 34.06 7.14 -1.69
C GLY A 434 35.25 6.21 -1.97
N GLU A 435 36.13 6.61 -2.88
CA GLU A 435 37.37 5.92 -3.23
C GLU A 435 38.32 5.86 -2.02
N LEU A 436 38.50 6.98 -1.31
CA LEU A 436 39.37 7.05 -0.14
C LEU A 436 38.83 6.18 1.00
N ALA A 437 37.54 6.29 1.31
CA ALA A 437 36.91 5.51 2.37
C ALA A 437 37.05 4.00 2.10
N THR A 438 36.85 3.59 0.85
CA THR A 438 36.92 2.17 0.47
C THR A 438 38.36 1.66 0.48
N LYS A 439 39.32 2.45 -0.02
CA LYS A 439 40.75 2.11 0.04
C LYS A 439 41.20 1.92 1.49
N GLU A 440 40.89 2.88 2.36
CA GLU A 440 41.29 2.81 3.78
C GLU A 440 40.63 1.63 4.52
N LEU A 441 39.38 1.29 4.20
CA LEU A 441 38.71 0.11 4.74
C LEU A 441 39.43 -1.18 4.32
N LEU A 442 39.74 -1.32 3.02
CA LEU A 442 40.37 -2.53 2.49
C LEU A 442 41.80 -2.68 2.97
N ASP A 443 42.55 -1.59 3.07
CA ASP A 443 43.91 -1.59 3.60
C ASP A 443 43.89 -2.01 5.09
N GLN A 444 42.94 -1.50 5.89
CA GLN A 444 42.75 -1.92 7.27
C GLN A 444 42.46 -3.42 7.39
N TYR A 445 41.58 -3.96 6.54
CA TYR A 445 41.24 -5.38 6.57
C TYR A 445 42.38 -6.27 6.07
N ARG A 446 43.07 -5.88 4.99
CA ARG A 446 44.26 -6.59 4.50
C ARG A 446 45.34 -6.65 5.56
N ASP A 447 45.62 -5.54 6.20
CA ASP A 447 46.60 -5.45 7.29
C ASP A 447 46.22 -6.35 8.47
N GLY A 448 44.95 -6.32 8.89
CA GLY A 448 44.45 -7.18 9.96
C GLY A 448 44.55 -8.66 9.63
N VAL A 449 44.27 -9.05 8.38
CA VAL A 449 44.44 -10.44 7.92
C VAL A 449 45.91 -10.84 7.90
N ASN A 450 46.80 -9.98 7.40
CA ASN A 450 48.23 -10.24 7.31
C ASN A 450 48.90 -10.35 8.68
N LYS A 451 48.47 -9.53 9.66
CA LYS A 451 48.96 -9.54 11.05
C LYS A 451 48.36 -10.67 11.88
N GLY A 452 47.31 -11.34 11.39
CA GLY A 452 46.60 -12.41 12.09
C GLY A 452 45.53 -11.92 13.07
N ASP A 453 45.26 -10.61 13.10
CA ASP A 453 44.23 -9.98 13.93
C ASP A 453 42.81 -10.24 13.40
N ILE A 454 42.69 -10.55 12.11
CA ILE A 454 41.44 -10.93 11.44
C ILE A 454 41.58 -12.36 10.94
N ALA A 455 40.71 -13.26 11.42
CA ALA A 455 40.73 -14.66 11.02
C ALA A 455 40.37 -14.83 9.53
N LYS A 456 40.87 -15.89 8.88
CA LYS A 456 40.65 -16.11 7.44
C LYS A 456 39.16 -16.35 7.09
N ASP A 457 38.36 -16.81 8.03
CA ASP A 457 36.93 -17.06 7.87
C ASP A 457 36.04 -15.90 8.35
N ASP A 458 36.64 -14.84 8.90
CA ASP A 458 35.97 -13.61 9.32
C ASP A 458 35.29 -12.91 8.11
N PRO A 459 34.08 -12.33 8.29
CA PRO A 459 33.41 -11.56 7.24
C PRO A 459 34.31 -10.50 6.58
N ARG A 460 35.16 -9.81 7.34
CA ARG A 460 36.09 -8.79 6.83
C ARG A 460 37.16 -9.38 5.90
N ALA A 461 37.67 -10.57 6.23
CA ALA A 461 38.64 -11.27 5.39
C ALA A 461 38.01 -11.85 4.12
N LYS A 462 36.77 -12.34 4.21
CA LYS A 462 35.98 -12.80 3.06
C LYS A 462 35.65 -11.64 2.12
N LEU A 463 35.37 -10.47 2.68
CA LEU A 463 35.07 -9.25 1.92
C LEU A 463 36.22 -8.84 1.02
N VAL A 464 37.44 -8.75 1.56
CA VAL A 464 38.65 -8.44 0.77
C VAL A 464 38.80 -9.40 -0.42
N ARG A 465 38.57 -10.70 -0.23
CA ARG A 465 38.69 -11.69 -1.32
C ARG A 465 37.60 -11.54 -2.37
N ALA A 466 36.36 -11.30 -1.94
CA ALA A 466 35.24 -11.10 -2.84
C ALA A 466 35.44 -9.85 -3.71
N ILE A 467 36.01 -8.79 -3.13
CA ILE A 467 36.36 -7.56 -3.82
C ILE A 467 37.46 -7.78 -4.86
N GLU A 468 38.49 -8.53 -4.50
CA GLU A 468 39.55 -8.90 -5.44
C GLU A 468 39.06 -9.83 -6.55
N ALA A 469 38.05 -10.67 -6.26
CA ALA A 469 37.37 -11.47 -7.26
C ALA A 469 36.54 -10.60 -8.20
N GLN A 470 35.83 -9.57 -7.72
CA GLN A 470 35.12 -8.63 -8.58
C GLN A 470 36.08 -7.82 -9.45
N ALA A 471 37.16 -7.30 -8.88
CA ALA A 471 38.15 -6.55 -9.65
C ALA A 471 38.73 -7.40 -10.79
N ALA A 472 38.93 -8.70 -10.53
CA ALA A 472 39.35 -9.66 -11.53
C ALA A 472 38.25 -9.96 -12.56
N TYR A 473 37.00 -10.12 -12.13
CA TYR A 473 35.83 -10.29 -13.00
C TYR A 473 35.73 -9.13 -14.02
N ASP A 474 35.82 -7.90 -13.52
CA ASP A 474 35.64 -6.68 -14.34
C ASP A 474 36.82 -6.38 -15.26
N ASN A 475 38.07 -6.62 -14.81
CA ASN A 475 39.27 -6.10 -15.46
C ASN A 475 40.26 -7.18 -15.92
N GLY A 476 40.01 -8.45 -15.62
CA GLY A 476 40.99 -9.51 -15.79
C GLY A 476 41.98 -9.61 -14.63
N ARG A 477 42.86 -10.63 -14.66
CA ARG A 477 43.86 -10.85 -13.60
C ARG A 477 45.14 -11.49 -14.13
N GLY A 478 46.27 -10.96 -13.67
CA GLY A 478 47.59 -11.57 -13.89
C GLY A 478 47.81 -12.79 -12.99
N LEU A 479 48.23 -13.91 -13.58
CA LEU A 479 48.67 -15.11 -12.87
C LEU A 479 50.18 -15.27 -13.01
N THR A 480 50.87 -15.46 -11.88
CA THR A 480 52.30 -15.81 -11.88
C THR A 480 52.42 -17.32 -11.79
N GLY A 481 52.84 -17.96 -12.89
CA GLY A 481 53.16 -19.38 -12.91
C GLY A 481 54.37 -19.67 -12.02
N TYR A 482 54.44 -20.91 -11.52
CA TYR A 482 55.69 -21.42 -10.98
C TYR A 482 55.92 -22.85 -11.44
N GLU A 483 57.19 -23.20 -11.60
CA GLU A 483 57.67 -24.53 -11.91
C GLU A 483 58.47 -25.07 -10.72
N GLU A 484 58.41 -26.38 -10.48
CA GLU A 484 59.29 -27.03 -9.51
C GLU A 484 60.54 -27.56 -10.21
N ALA A 485 61.63 -26.79 -10.12
CA ALA A 485 62.93 -27.17 -10.66
C ALA A 485 63.66 -28.12 -9.69
N LYS A 486 64.40 -29.10 -10.23
CA LYS A 486 65.21 -30.02 -9.41
C LYS A 486 66.36 -29.28 -8.74
N GLY A 487 66.35 -29.29 -7.42
CA GLY A 487 67.43 -28.78 -6.59
C GLY A 487 68.59 -29.74 -6.40
N ALA A 488 69.73 -29.19 -5.97
CA ALA A 488 70.83 -30.01 -5.48
C ALA A 488 70.38 -30.82 -4.25
N PHE A 489 70.85 -32.08 -4.15
CA PHE A 489 70.53 -33.02 -3.07
C PHE A 489 69.09 -33.57 -3.03
N GLY A 490 68.34 -33.52 -4.14
CA GLY A 490 67.08 -34.27 -4.30
C GLY A 490 65.81 -33.57 -3.80
N GLY A 491 65.89 -32.30 -3.39
CA GLY A 491 64.72 -31.42 -3.20
C GLY A 491 64.30 -30.72 -4.49
N THR A 492 63.13 -30.09 -4.51
CA THR A 492 62.70 -29.14 -5.56
C THR A 492 62.72 -27.71 -5.03
N TRP A 493 62.98 -26.73 -5.90
CA TRP A 493 62.78 -25.31 -5.62
C TRP A 493 61.69 -24.76 -6.56
N ARG A 494 60.94 -23.77 -6.09
CA ARG A 494 59.96 -23.07 -6.94
C ARG A 494 60.66 -21.96 -7.71
N GLU A 495 60.60 -22.04 -9.03
CA GLU A 495 61.00 -20.96 -9.94
C GLU A 495 59.71 -20.29 -10.45
N PHE A 496 59.58 -18.99 -10.21
CA PHE A 496 58.42 -18.21 -10.65
C PHE A 496 58.66 -17.61 -12.04
N ASP A 497 57.63 -17.60 -12.87
CA ASP A 497 57.70 -16.98 -14.19
C ASP A 497 58.02 -15.48 -14.09
N SER A 498 58.91 -15.02 -14.97
CA SER A 498 59.29 -13.60 -15.07
C SER A 498 58.18 -12.72 -15.66
N LYS A 499 57.14 -13.31 -16.26
CA LYS A 499 55.99 -12.61 -16.85
C LYS A 499 54.70 -13.23 -16.35
N GLN A 500 53.75 -12.38 -15.97
CA GLN A 500 52.41 -12.83 -15.61
C GLN A 500 51.62 -13.18 -16.87
N THR A 501 50.93 -14.32 -16.85
CA THR A 501 49.87 -14.62 -17.83
C THR A 501 48.67 -13.76 -17.49
N GLN A 502 48.25 -12.89 -18.39
CA GLN A 502 47.09 -12.03 -18.19
C GLN A 502 45.82 -12.75 -18.64
N LEU A 503 44.90 -12.99 -17.72
CA LEU A 503 43.53 -13.38 -18.03
C LEU A 503 42.72 -12.12 -18.31
N SER A 504 41.96 -12.10 -19.40
CA SER A 504 41.05 -11.00 -19.73
C SER A 504 39.79 -11.05 -18.86
N SER A 505 38.99 -9.98 -18.84
CA SER A 505 37.68 -9.99 -18.17
C SER A 505 36.77 -11.11 -18.70
N ALA A 506 36.80 -11.38 -20.01
CA ALA A 506 36.06 -12.49 -20.60
C ALA A 506 36.50 -13.86 -20.03
N ASP A 507 37.80 -14.09 -19.87
CA ASP A 507 38.32 -15.32 -19.25
C ASP A 507 37.91 -15.43 -17.77
N MET A 508 37.81 -14.29 -17.07
CA MET A 508 37.41 -14.24 -15.68
C MET A 508 35.91 -14.49 -15.47
N HIS A 509 35.06 -14.09 -16.43
CA HIS A 509 33.62 -14.42 -16.43
C HIS A 509 33.37 -15.93 -16.55
N ASP A 510 34.26 -16.69 -17.21
CA ASP A 510 34.18 -18.15 -17.28
C ASP A 510 34.63 -18.85 -15.97
N ILE A 511 35.44 -18.17 -15.16
CA ILE A 511 36.06 -18.72 -13.94
C ILE A 511 35.25 -18.37 -12.68
N ILE A 512 34.63 -17.20 -12.66
CA ILE A 512 33.92 -16.64 -11.51
C ILE A 512 32.43 -16.60 -11.85
N ASP A 513 31.61 -17.25 -11.02
CA ASP A 513 30.16 -17.10 -11.05
C ASP A 513 29.78 -15.70 -10.56
N GLY A 514 29.56 -14.78 -11.51
CA GLY A 514 29.26 -13.38 -11.24
C GLY A 514 28.04 -13.21 -10.33
N GLY A 515 26.96 -13.97 -10.58
CA GLY A 515 25.74 -13.93 -9.77
C GLY A 515 25.98 -14.33 -8.30
N LYS A 516 26.74 -15.41 -8.06
CA LYS A 516 27.08 -15.81 -6.67
C LYS A 516 28.11 -14.90 -6.02
N LEU A 517 29.06 -14.38 -6.79
CA LEU A 517 30.02 -13.40 -6.28
C LEU A 517 29.27 -12.15 -5.80
N GLN A 518 28.30 -11.72 -6.59
CA GLN A 518 27.40 -10.61 -6.30
C GLN A 518 26.61 -10.87 -5.00
N GLU A 519 25.95 -12.03 -4.85
CA GLU A 519 25.25 -12.42 -3.61
C GLU A 519 26.17 -12.50 -2.37
N GLN A 520 27.41 -12.93 -2.56
CA GLN A 520 28.38 -13.07 -1.48
C GLN A 520 28.89 -11.71 -1.01
N LEU A 521 29.24 -10.81 -1.94
CA LEU A 521 29.60 -9.42 -1.65
C LEU A 521 28.48 -8.73 -0.87
N THR A 522 27.25 -8.95 -1.32
CA THR A 522 26.04 -8.52 -0.64
C THR A 522 25.95 -8.98 0.80
N THR A 523 26.14 -10.26 1.05
CA THR A 523 26.00 -10.78 2.41
C THR A 523 27.07 -10.19 3.34
N LEU A 524 28.27 -9.94 2.82
CA LEU A 524 29.41 -9.49 3.61
C LEU A 524 29.38 -7.99 3.94
N PHE A 525 28.82 -7.16 3.08
CA PHE A 525 28.64 -5.73 3.35
C PHE A 525 27.37 -5.41 4.14
N SER A 526 26.42 -6.34 4.24
CA SER A 526 25.32 -6.29 5.20
C SER A 526 25.75 -6.63 6.63
N ASP A 527 27.01 -7.04 6.84
CA ASP A 527 27.54 -7.29 8.17
C ASP A 527 27.61 -5.99 9.00
N PRO A 528 27.01 -5.94 10.20
CA PRO A 528 26.98 -4.73 11.02
C PRO A 528 28.37 -4.15 11.33
N THR A 529 29.38 -5.01 11.46
CA THR A 529 30.77 -4.60 11.72
C THR A 529 31.35 -3.90 10.50
N VAL A 530 31.12 -4.47 9.31
CA VAL A 530 31.58 -3.91 8.04
C VAL A 530 30.91 -2.57 7.76
N GLN A 531 29.61 -2.44 8.05
CA GLN A 531 28.89 -1.17 7.90
C GLN A 531 29.42 -0.08 8.82
N GLN A 532 29.67 -0.41 10.08
CA GLN A 532 30.21 0.53 11.05
C GLN A 532 31.63 0.98 10.68
N ASP A 533 32.50 0.03 10.31
CA ASP A 533 33.87 0.32 9.89
C ASP A 533 33.88 1.20 8.63
N TYR A 534 33.03 0.88 7.64
CA TYR A 534 32.91 1.69 6.42
C TYR A 534 32.39 3.10 6.71
N GLN A 535 31.40 3.26 7.60
CA GLN A 535 30.87 4.57 7.99
C GLN A 535 31.93 5.43 8.69
N SER A 536 32.79 4.82 9.52
CA SER A 536 33.93 5.52 10.11
C SER A 536 34.86 6.07 9.03
N LYS A 537 35.22 5.24 8.04
CA LYS A 537 36.08 5.66 6.93
C LYS A 537 35.45 6.72 6.04
N MET A 538 34.14 6.64 5.81
CA MET A 538 33.39 7.67 5.10
C MET A 538 33.45 9.01 5.83
N THR A 539 33.28 9.01 7.15
CA THR A 539 33.37 10.23 7.97
C THR A 539 34.77 10.83 7.94
N ASP A 540 35.80 9.99 8.03
CA ASP A 540 37.20 10.40 7.96
C ASP A 540 37.55 11.00 6.58
N ALA A 541 37.07 10.38 5.49
CA ALA A 541 37.27 10.85 4.13
C ALA A 541 36.53 12.17 3.87
N LEU A 542 35.27 12.29 4.32
CA LEU A 542 34.49 13.52 4.26
C LEU A 542 35.16 14.68 5.01
N GLY A 543 35.89 14.38 6.10
CA GLY A 543 36.65 15.37 6.85
C GLY A 543 37.85 15.96 6.09
N LYS A 544 38.29 15.30 5.00
CA LYS A 544 39.43 15.71 4.18
C LYS A 544 39.03 16.54 2.95
N VAL A 545 37.74 16.70 2.68
CA VAL A 545 37.24 17.51 1.55
C VAL A 545 37.52 19.00 1.81
N PRO A 546 38.35 19.68 0.98
CA PRO A 546 38.80 21.05 1.28
C PRO A 546 37.70 22.12 1.25
N ASN A 547 36.68 21.94 0.41
CA ASN A 547 35.57 22.87 0.16
C ASN A 547 34.23 22.42 0.77
N LYS A 548 34.27 21.52 1.76
CA LYS A 548 33.08 20.91 2.38
C LYS A 548 32.03 21.92 2.85
N ASP A 549 32.47 22.96 3.56
CA ASP A 549 31.56 23.97 4.13
C ASP A 549 30.96 24.87 3.04
N GLU A 550 31.67 25.09 1.94
CA GLU A 550 31.17 25.86 0.79
C GLU A 550 30.08 25.08 0.06
N ILE A 551 30.30 23.78 -0.18
CA ILE A 551 29.30 22.89 -0.82
C ILE A 551 28.05 22.78 0.05
N LYS A 552 28.23 22.62 1.37
CA LYS A 552 27.13 22.66 2.34
C LYS A 552 26.27 23.91 2.16
N GLN A 553 26.90 25.09 2.09
CA GLN A 553 26.15 26.33 1.93
C GLN A 553 25.44 26.40 0.57
N LYS A 554 26.08 25.97 -0.52
CA LYS A 554 25.46 25.92 -1.85
C LYS A 554 24.24 24.99 -1.88
N LEU A 555 24.27 23.86 -1.17
CA LEU A 555 23.13 22.93 -1.05
C LEU A 555 21.97 23.54 -0.23
N LEU A 556 22.28 24.28 0.84
CA LEU A 556 21.27 25.03 1.60
C LEU A 556 20.63 26.15 0.77
N ASP A 557 21.45 26.90 0.02
CA ASP A 557 20.97 27.98 -0.85
C ASP A 557 20.14 27.43 -2.01
N LEU A 558 20.55 26.30 -2.61
CA LEU A 558 19.82 25.62 -3.67
C LEU A 558 18.43 25.17 -3.19
N THR A 559 18.36 24.51 -2.05
CA THR A 559 17.10 23.97 -1.51
C THR A 559 16.15 25.05 -1.01
N ALA A 560 16.66 26.23 -0.66
CA ALA A 560 15.87 27.42 -0.34
C ALA A 560 15.47 28.24 -1.60
N ASN A 561 15.97 27.89 -2.79
CA ASN A 561 15.72 28.65 -4.02
C ASN A 561 14.37 28.23 -4.67
N PRO A 562 13.42 29.16 -4.86
CA PRO A 562 12.17 28.87 -5.57
C PRO A 562 12.35 28.34 -7.00
N ASP A 563 13.42 28.74 -7.69
CA ASP A 563 13.73 28.30 -9.06
C ASP A 563 14.12 26.81 -9.10
N TYR A 564 14.57 26.25 -7.97
CA TYR A 564 14.88 24.83 -7.87
C TYR A 564 13.62 23.97 -8.04
N VAL A 565 12.51 24.37 -7.41
CA VAL A 565 11.22 23.67 -7.55
C VAL A 565 10.66 23.80 -8.98
N LEU A 566 10.88 24.94 -9.63
CA LEU A 566 10.46 25.16 -11.03
C LEU A 566 11.27 24.31 -12.01
N TYR A 567 12.57 24.15 -11.78
CA TYR A 567 13.44 23.23 -12.52
C TYR A 567 12.94 21.78 -12.43
N LEU A 568 12.65 21.29 -11.23
CA LEU A 568 12.13 19.93 -11.01
C LEU A 568 10.80 19.71 -11.76
N LYS A 569 9.93 20.73 -11.76
CA LYS A 569 8.65 20.72 -12.48
C LYS A 569 8.84 20.67 -14.00
N ASP A 570 9.79 21.43 -14.52
CA ASP A 570 10.05 21.49 -15.97
C ASP A 570 10.74 20.24 -16.49
N LEU A 571 11.58 19.58 -15.70
CA LEU A 571 12.10 18.25 -16.02
C LEU A 571 10.95 17.24 -16.14
N LYS A 572 10.03 17.20 -15.16
CA LYS A 572 8.87 16.30 -15.19
C LYS A 572 7.93 16.56 -16.39
N LYS A 573 7.71 17.82 -16.78
CA LYS A 573 6.94 18.17 -18.00
C LYS A 573 7.59 17.69 -19.29
N GLN A 574 8.92 17.56 -19.29
CA GLN A 574 9.69 17.07 -20.44
C GLN A 574 9.73 15.53 -20.51
N GLY A 575 9.02 14.83 -19.62
CA GLY A 575 9.10 13.37 -19.48
C GLY A 575 10.29 12.90 -18.64
N LEU A 576 11.10 13.82 -18.10
CA LEU A 576 12.30 13.53 -17.29
C LEU A 576 11.95 13.50 -15.80
N GLY A 577 10.93 12.72 -15.45
CA GLY A 577 10.40 12.64 -14.08
C GLY A 577 11.39 12.00 -13.11
N GLN A 578 12.08 10.95 -13.54
CA GLN A 578 13.05 10.21 -12.73
C GLN A 578 14.30 11.06 -12.43
N GLU A 579 14.66 11.95 -13.35
CA GLU A 579 15.82 12.82 -13.29
C GLU A 579 15.59 14.01 -12.35
N ALA A 580 14.40 14.60 -12.39
CA ALA A 580 13.98 15.60 -11.40
C ALA A 580 14.06 14.99 -10.00
N GLN A 581 13.53 13.79 -9.88
CA GLN A 581 13.46 13.08 -8.63
C GLN A 581 14.84 12.68 -8.08
N LYS A 582 15.73 12.19 -8.95
CA LYS A 582 17.13 11.88 -8.61
C LYS A 582 17.86 13.14 -8.14
N ASP A 583 17.71 14.26 -8.84
CA ASP A 583 18.41 15.50 -8.49
C ASP A 583 18.00 16.08 -7.11
N LEU A 584 16.70 16.04 -6.79
CA LEU A 584 16.20 16.45 -5.47
C LEU A 584 16.78 15.59 -4.36
N SER A 585 16.80 14.29 -4.62
CA SER A 585 17.30 13.33 -3.67
C SER A 585 18.81 13.59 -3.48
N ASP A 586 19.60 13.76 -4.57
CA ASP A 586 21.08 13.90 -4.58
C ASP A 586 21.50 15.11 -3.75
N THR A 587 20.71 16.17 -3.89
CA THR A 587 20.84 17.41 -3.13
C THR A 587 20.58 17.20 -1.63
N LEU A 588 19.50 16.50 -1.26
CA LEU A 588 19.14 16.29 0.14
C LEU A 588 20.06 15.29 0.85
N SER A 589 20.51 14.23 0.18
CA SER A 589 21.45 13.26 0.72
C SER A 589 22.82 13.89 0.93
N SER A 590 23.32 14.63 -0.07
CA SER A 590 24.58 15.37 0.04
C SER A 590 24.54 16.37 1.19
N LEU A 591 23.41 17.06 1.36
CA LEU A 591 23.22 17.98 2.48
C LEU A 591 23.17 17.23 3.81
N ALA A 592 22.54 16.06 3.88
CA ALA A 592 22.45 15.28 5.11
C ALA A 592 23.80 14.72 5.57
N LEU A 593 24.74 14.47 4.66
CA LEU A 593 26.11 14.04 5.00
C LEU A 593 26.90 15.10 5.79
N VAL A 594 26.52 16.37 5.67
CA VAL A 594 27.24 17.51 6.26
C VAL A 594 26.40 18.37 7.21
N ASP A 595 25.09 18.30 7.08
CA ASP A 595 24.09 18.99 7.89
C ASP A 595 22.75 18.24 7.88
N PRO A 596 22.62 17.16 8.69
CA PRO A 596 21.38 16.41 8.78
C PRO A 596 20.15 17.27 9.16
N GLU A 597 20.33 18.25 10.05
CA GLU A 597 19.26 19.18 10.44
C GLU A 597 18.91 20.14 9.30
N GLY A 598 19.91 20.63 8.57
CA GLY A 598 19.75 21.45 7.37
C GLY A 598 18.99 20.72 6.27
N ALA A 599 19.35 19.47 5.99
CA ALA A 599 18.65 18.62 5.02
C ALA A 599 17.19 18.41 5.39
N SER A 600 16.90 18.19 6.67
CA SER A 600 15.52 18.03 7.10
C SER A 600 14.72 19.34 7.01
N LYS A 601 15.33 20.50 7.27
CA LYS A 601 14.67 21.81 7.11
C LYS A 601 14.46 22.16 5.63
N ALA A 602 15.44 21.87 4.78
CA ALA A 602 15.34 21.99 3.33
C ALA A 602 14.16 21.19 2.78
N ALA A 603 14.04 19.91 3.17
CA ALA A 603 12.92 19.06 2.78
C ALA A 603 11.56 19.61 3.25
N GLN A 604 11.50 20.22 4.45
CA GLN A 604 10.30 20.88 4.98
C GLN A 604 9.97 22.20 4.26
N SER A 605 10.97 22.98 3.86
CA SER A 605 10.74 24.25 3.15
C SER A 605 10.25 24.01 1.73
N ILE A 606 10.85 23.07 1.00
CA ILE A 606 10.40 22.64 -0.32
C ILE A 606 8.95 22.12 -0.27
N GLN A 607 8.56 21.49 0.85
CA GLN A 607 7.18 21.09 1.12
C GLN A 607 6.21 22.26 1.35
N ALA A 608 6.66 23.32 2.03
CA ALA A 608 5.84 24.48 2.37
C ALA A 608 5.71 25.50 1.22
N ASP A 609 6.75 25.65 0.39
CA ASP A 609 6.84 26.68 -0.66
C ASP A 609 6.32 26.22 -2.05
N GLY A 610 5.72 25.03 -2.14
CA GLY A 610 5.07 24.48 -3.35
C GLY A 610 3.82 25.27 -3.80
N LEU A 611 3.99 26.52 -4.21
CA LEU A 611 2.94 27.50 -4.48
C LEU A 611 2.01 27.12 -5.66
N THR A 612 0.79 26.66 -5.34
CA THR A 612 -0.51 27.07 -5.95
C THR A 612 -1.66 26.76 -4.98
N SER A 613 -2.77 27.52 -5.02
CA SER A 613 -3.86 27.45 -4.03
C SER A 613 -4.53 26.09 -3.89
N ASP A 614 -4.46 25.24 -4.92
CA ASP A 614 -5.05 23.91 -4.91
C ASP A 614 -4.23 22.90 -4.07
N LEU A 615 -2.95 23.19 -3.81
CA LEU A 615 -2.08 22.40 -2.92
C LEU A 615 -2.35 22.68 -1.44
N ASN A 616 -2.73 23.93 -1.09
CA ASN A 616 -3.05 24.30 0.30
C ASN A 616 -4.26 23.50 0.84
N ASP A 617 -5.24 23.18 0.00
CA ASP A 617 -6.41 22.37 0.38
C ASP A 617 -6.11 20.87 0.56
N LEU A 618 -5.02 20.39 -0.04
CA LEU A 618 -4.53 19.00 -0.01
C LEU A 618 -3.48 18.78 1.09
N VAL A 619 -2.69 19.80 1.39
CA VAL A 619 -1.71 19.82 2.49
C VAL A 619 -2.39 20.09 3.84
N ALA A 620 -3.42 20.94 3.86
CA ALA A 620 -4.22 21.19 5.06
C ALA A 620 -5.16 20.03 5.42
N ASP A 621 -5.55 19.20 4.44
CA ASP A 621 -6.34 17.98 4.64
C ASP A 621 -5.71 16.78 3.92
N PRO A 622 -4.76 16.08 4.58
CA PRO A 622 -4.06 14.93 4.02
C PRO A 622 -4.93 13.71 3.72
N SER A 623 -6.23 13.72 4.07
CA SER A 623 -7.18 12.65 3.74
C SER A 623 -7.68 12.71 2.30
N LYS A 624 -7.44 13.82 1.61
CA LYS A 624 -7.82 14.04 0.21
C LYS A 624 -6.81 13.49 -0.81
N ILE A 625 -5.68 12.97 -0.35
CA ILE A 625 -4.68 12.29 -1.20
C ILE A 625 -5.06 10.81 -1.28
N SER A 626 -5.21 10.25 -2.48
CA SER A 626 -5.62 8.85 -2.62
C SER A 626 -4.53 7.89 -2.10
N ASP A 627 -4.95 6.77 -1.51
CA ASP A 627 -4.03 5.74 -1.03
C ASP A 627 -3.17 5.15 -2.17
N GLU A 628 -3.68 5.14 -3.41
CA GLU A 628 -2.96 4.77 -4.63
C GLU A 628 -1.86 5.77 -4.98
N ASN A 629 -2.13 7.08 -4.92
CA ASN A 629 -1.11 8.11 -5.18
C ASN A 629 -0.06 8.17 -4.07
N ASN A 630 -0.45 7.93 -2.81
CA ASN A 630 0.48 7.75 -1.70
C ASN A 630 1.35 6.50 -1.89
N ALA A 631 0.77 5.39 -2.36
CA ALA A 631 1.50 4.15 -2.63
C ALA A 631 2.45 4.30 -3.83
N LEU A 632 2.04 4.99 -4.89
CA LEU A 632 2.88 5.30 -6.06
C LEU A 632 4.02 6.24 -5.67
N ALA A 633 3.73 7.32 -4.95
CA ALA A 633 4.73 8.27 -4.46
C ALA A 633 5.71 7.66 -3.47
N THR A 634 5.25 6.73 -2.63
CA THR A 634 6.11 5.99 -1.69
C THR A 634 6.95 4.97 -2.46
N LYS A 635 6.36 4.23 -3.40
CA LYS A 635 7.09 3.28 -4.26
C LYS A 635 8.13 3.99 -5.13
N ASP A 636 7.79 5.15 -5.69
CA ASP A 636 8.67 5.95 -6.52
C ASP A 636 9.72 6.64 -5.67
N LEU A 637 9.38 7.25 -4.53
CA LEU A 637 10.36 7.81 -3.60
C LEU A 637 11.29 6.73 -3.06
N PHE A 638 10.82 5.53 -2.71
CA PHE A 638 11.74 4.44 -2.36
C PHE A 638 12.51 3.93 -3.58
N GLY A 639 11.94 4.01 -4.78
CA GLY A 639 12.61 3.78 -6.06
C GLY A 639 13.68 4.82 -6.39
N LEU A 640 13.53 6.03 -5.88
CA LEU A 640 14.43 7.18 -6.06
C LEU A 640 15.43 7.27 -4.95
N LEU A 641 15.03 7.07 -3.69
CA LEU A 641 15.93 6.77 -2.58
C LEU A 641 16.77 5.54 -2.95
N LYS A 642 16.23 4.59 -3.73
CA LYS A 642 16.99 3.51 -4.36
C LYS A 642 17.88 4.01 -5.50
N ALA A 643 17.47 4.95 -6.37
CA ALA A 643 18.27 5.57 -7.44
C ALA A 643 19.34 6.57 -6.94
N GLU A 644 19.15 7.08 -5.73
CA GLU A 644 19.88 8.07 -4.96
C GLU A 644 20.87 7.41 -4.02
N LEU A 645 20.44 6.38 -3.30
CA LEU A 645 21.35 5.46 -2.66
C LEU A 645 22.17 4.79 -3.76
N LYS A 646 21.63 4.55 -4.97
CA LYS A 646 22.42 4.25 -6.18
C LYS A 646 23.31 5.41 -6.63
N GLY A 647 22.93 6.68 -6.47
CA GLY A 647 23.79 7.87 -6.69
C GLY A 647 24.96 7.95 -5.71
N PHE A 648 24.70 7.75 -4.43
CA PHE A 648 25.66 7.49 -3.34
C PHE A 648 26.48 6.20 -3.58
N LEU A 649 26.02 5.29 -4.46
CA LEU A 649 26.75 4.12 -4.95
C LEU A 649 27.57 4.37 -6.23
N VAL A 650 27.42 5.51 -6.92
CA VAL A 650 28.20 5.85 -8.13
C VAL A 650 29.68 6.11 -7.78
N ASP A 651 29.96 6.64 -6.58
CA ASP A 651 31.32 6.81 -6.05
C ASP A 651 31.82 5.62 -5.21
N MET A 652 31.07 4.53 -5.19
CA MET A 652 31.43 3.28 -4.52
C MET A 652 31.94 2.25 -5.52
N PRO A 653 33.00 1.47 -5.20
CA PRO A 653 33.48 0.42 -6.10
C PRO A 653 32.38 -0.62 -6.46
N ARG A 654 32.28 -1.01 -7.74
CA ARG A 654 31.22 -1.86 -8.34
C ARG A 654 30.77 -3.09 -7.53
N PHE A 655 31.67 -3.68 -6.76
CA PHE A 655 31.40 -4.85 -5.91
C PHE A 655 30.45 -4.57 -4.72
N LEU A 656 30.16 -3.31 -4.41
CA LEU A 656 29.38 -2.88 -3.23
C LEU A 656 27.90 -2.64 -3.51
N GLN A 657 27.59 -2.29 -4.77
CA GLN A 657 26.26 -2.03 -5.31
C GLN A 657 25.22 -3.13 -5.02
N PRO A 658 25.55 -4.43 -5.12
CA PRO A 658 24.57 -5.51 -4.96
C PRO A 658 24.12 -5.72 -3.51
N THR A 659 24.92 -5.23 -2.56
CA THR A 659 24.66 -5.32 -1.12
C THR A 659 23.50 -4.46 -0.70
N PHE A 660 23.57 -3.21 -1.13
CA PHE A 660 22.51 -2.26 -0.92
C PHE A 660 21.32 -2.61 -1.80
N GLU A 661 21.53 -3.18 -2.99
CA GLU A 661 20.43 -3.74 -3.79
C GLU A 661 19.71 -4.90 -3.10
N LYS A 662 20.35 -5.82 -2.37
CA LYS A 662 19.63 -6.86 -1.62
C LYS A 662 19.06 -6.36 -0.29
N PHE A 663 19.70 -5.42 0.39
CA PHE A 663 19.09 -4.68 1.51
C PHE A 663 17.85 -3.88 1.06
N LEU A 664 17.83 -3.40 -0.20
CA LEU A 664 16.71 -2.69 -0.82
C LEU A 664 15.72 -3.61 -1.55
N GLN A 665 16.12 -4.78 -2.07
CA GLN A 665 15.26 -5.81 -2.68
C GLN A 665 14.58 -6.66 -1.60
N GLU A 666 15.28 -7.02 -0.52
CA GLU A 666 14.70 -7.64 0.70
C GLU A 666 14.04 -6.60 1.62
N GLY A 667 14.37 -5.32 1.46
CA GLY A 667 13.75 -4.17 2.13
C GLY A 667 12.52 -3.60 1.40
N VAL A 668 12.29 -4.02 0.15
CA VAL A 668 11.01 -3.80 -0.54
C VAL A 668 10.12 -5.00 -0.24
N VAL A 669 9.33 -4.78 0.81
CA VAL A 669 8.11 -5.49 1.16
C VAL A 669 8.32 -6.93 1.64
N GLY A 670 8.16 -7.12 2.95
CA GLY A 670 7.50 -8.34 3.42
C GLY A 670 6.04 -8.36 2.92
N ASN A 671 5.07 -8.69 3.77
CA ASN A 671 3.65 -8.61 3.36
C ASN A 671 3.04 -7.21 3.56
N ALA A 672 3.81 -6.23 4.07
CA ALA A 672 3.35 -4.88 4.40
C ALA A 672 3.11 -4.00 3.18
N LYS A 673 1.87 -3.57 2.90
CA LYS A 673 1.58 -2.78 1.70
C LYS A 673 2.34 -1.44 1.68
N PRO A 674 2.80 -0.93 0.52
CA PRO A 674 3.49 0.36 0.42
C PRO A 674 2.73 1.55 1.05
N ALA A 675 1.39 1.55 0.99
CA ALA A 675 0.54 2.54 1.63
C ALA A 675 0.63 2.50 3.17
N ASP A 676 0.82 1.33 3.76
CA ASP A 676 0.93 1.13 5.19
C ASP A 676 2.32 1.56 5.70
N ILE A 677 3.36 1.33 4.89
CA ILE A 677 4.71 1.86 5.11
C ILE A 677 4.72 3.40 5.04
N ALA A 678 4.00 3.98 4.08
CA ALA A 678 3.81 5.43 3.97
C ALA A 678 3.17 6.03 5.23
N LYS A 679 2.15 5.36 5.78
CA LYS A 679 1.49 5.74 7.04
C LYS A 679 2.45 5.66 8.23
N ALA A 680 3.27 4.61 8.32
CA ALA A 680 4.29 4.51 9.37
C ALA A 680 5.37 5.60 9.25
N LEU A 681 5.84 5.90 8.04
CA LEU A 681 6.79 6.99 7.80
C LEU A 681 6.21 8.36 8.13
N LYS A 682 4.93 8.56 7.84
CA LYS A 682 4.20 9.78 8.23
C LYS A 682 4.14 9.93 9.73
N GLU A 683 3.82 8.87 10.48
CA GLU A 683 3.83 8.92 11.95
C GLU A 683 5.24 9.21 12.52
N VAL A 684 6.28 8.64 11.93
CA VAL A 684 7.66 8.96 12.31
C VAL A 684 8.03 10.40 11.95
N GLY A 685 7.60 10.89 10.80
CA GLY A 685 7.75 12.29 10.39
C GLY A 685 7.00 13.25 11.32
N ASP A 686 5.82 12.87 11.80
CA ASP A 686 5.03 13.62 12.77
C ASP A 686 5.74 13.70 14.14
N ALA A 687 6.36 12.61 14.57
CA ALA A 687 7.18 12.58 15.78
C ALA A 687 8.41 13.48 15.64
N TYR A 688 9.07 13.45 14.48
CA TYR A 688 10.16 14.37 14.16
C TYR A 688 9.72 15.84 14.18
N ARG A 689 8.59 16.18 13.52
CA ARG A 689 8.05 17.56 13.48
C ARG A 689 7.73 18.10 14.87
N LYS A 690 7.23 17.26 15.78
CA LYS A 690 6.90 17.67 17.15
C LYS A 690 8.12 17.81 18.05
N ASN A 691 9.13 16.96 17.86
CA ASN A 691 10.21 16.78 18.84
C ASN A 691 11.60 17.19 18.33
N GLY A 692 11.76 17.53 17.05
CA GLY A 692 13.03 17.87 16.40
C GLY A 692 13.99 16.69 16.20
N LYS A 693 13.66 15.52 16.73
CA LYS A 693 14.42 14.27 16.62
C LYS A 693 13.46 13.08 16.66
N VAL A 694 13.83 11.97 16.03
CA VAL A 694 13.11 10.70 16.14
C VAL A 694 13.87 9.82 17.14
N SER A 695 13.16 9.23 18.10
CA SER A 695 13.72 8.19 18.97
C SER A 695 13.38 6.80 18.45
N GLU A 696 14.14 5.79 18.86
CA GLU A 696 13.82 4.38 18.58
C GLU A 696 12.44 3.98 19.11
N ALA A 697 11.97 4.62 20.19
CA ALA A 697 10.62 4.43 20.71
C ALA A 697 9.54 4.98 19.77
N ASP A 698 9.81 6.10 19.08
CA ASP A 698 8.88 6.68 18.11
C ASP A 698 8.74 5.78 16.87
N ILE A 699 9.86 5.22 16.40
CA ILE A 699 9.91 4.24 15.30
C ILE A 699 9.15 2.98 15.68
N LYS A 700 9.42 2.42 16.86
CA LYS A 700 8.72 1.24 17.36
C LYS A 700 7.22 1.49 17.53
N THR A 701 6.84 2.70 17.93
CA THR A 701 5.43 3.10 18.08
C THR A 701 4.73 3.14 16.73
N ALA A 702 5.32 3.79 15.72
CA ALA A 702 4.77 3.85 14.37
C ALA A 702 4.62 2.45 13.74
N LEU A 703 5.59 1.57 13.97
CA LEU A 703 5.56 0.20 13.44
C LEU A 703 4.69 -0.75 14.24
N SER A 704 4.33 -0.43 15.49
CA SER A 704 3.46 -1.27 16.32
C SER A 704 1.98 -1.26 15.89
N LYS A 705 1.62 -0.39 14.94
CA LYS A 705 0.25 -0.17 14.50
C LYS A 705 -0.33 -1.36 13.73
N PRO A 706 -1.66 -1.55 13.75
CA PRO A 706 -2.30 -2.75 13.19
C PRO A 706 -2.09 -2.90 11.68
N TYR A 707 -1.87 -1.80 10.97
CA TYR A 707 -1.64 -1.78 9.52
C TYR A 707 -0.24 -2.29 9.12
N ILE A 708 0.70 -2.39 10.06
CA ILE A 708 1.99 -3.06 9.83
C ILE A 708 1.92 -4.51 10.33
N PRO A 709 2.03 -5.52 9.46
CA PRO A 709 2.10 -6.92 9.85
C PRO A 709 3.22 -7.17 10.85
N VAL A 710 2.94 -7.98 11.89
CA VAL A 710 3.90 -8.26 12.98
C VAL A 710 5.22 -8.83 12.47
N ALA A 711 5.17 -9.66 11.42
CA ALA A 711 6.33 -10.25 10.76
C ALA A 711 7.30 -9.22 10.15
N ASP A 712 6.79 -8.04 9.78
CA ASP A 712 7.53 -7.01 9.06
C ASP A 712 8.07 -5.91 9.98
N ARG A 713 7.59 -5.85 11.24
CA ARG A 713 7.95 -4.79 12.22
C ARG A 713 9.42 -4.80 12.61
N GLY A 714 10.02 -5.98 12.72
CA GLY A 714 11.45 -6.11 13.05
C GLY A 714 12.32 -5.52 11.95
N LYS A 715 12.09 -5.96 10.71
CA LYS A 715 12.83 -5.50 9.51
C LYS A 715 12.61 -4.01 9.23
N LEU A 716 11.36 -3.54 9.26
CA LEU A 716 11.05 -2.12 9.09
C LEU A 716 11.64 -1.26 10.23
N GLY A 717 11.74 -1.82 11.44
CA GLY A 717 12.36 -1.16 12.59
C GLY A 717 13.85 -0.94 12.41
N GLU A 718 14.56 -1.94 11.89
CA GLU A 718 15.98 -1.83 11.55
C GLU A 718 16.22 -0.80 10.44
N ILE A 719 15.37 -0.77 9.41
CA ILE A 719 15.44 0.21 8.31
C ILE A 719 15.22 1.63 8.83
N PHE A 720 14.16 1.85 9.61
CA PHE A 720 13.83 3.18 10.15
C PHE A 720 14.88 3.64 11.17
N ASN A 721 15.41 2.74 11.99
CA ASN A 721 16.51 3.05 12.91
C ASN A 721 17.79 3.42 12.17
N THR A 722 18.08 2.75 11.04
CA THR A 722 19.24 3.08 10.19
C THR A 722 19.08 4.44 9.50
N LEU A 723 17.89 4.76 9.01
CA LEU A 723 17.59 6.09 8.44
C LEU A 723 17.63 7.20 9.50
N ASN A 724 17.22 6.88 10.72
CA ASN A 724 17.25 7.81 11.86
C ASN A 724 18.67 8.05 12.39
N SER A 725 19.49 6.99 12.54
CA SER A 725 20.89 7.13 12.97
C SER A 725 21.74 7.93 11.97
N LYS A 726 21.34 7.92 10.69
CA LYS A 726 21.92 8.71 9.61
C LYS A 726 21.34 10.13 9.48
N GLY A 727 20.35 10.49 10.30
CA GLY A 727 19.73 11.82 10.29
C GLY A 727 18.89 12.15 9.04
N VAL A 728 18.65 11.16 8.16
CA VAL A 728 17.90 11.31 6.90
C VAL A 728 16.41 10.99 7.03
N MET A 729 15.98 10.48 8.18
CA MET A 729 14.58 10.05 8.42
C MET A 729 13.56 11.19 8.22
N GLY A 730 13.91 12.42 8.61
CA GLY A 730 13.07 13.60 8.40
C GLY A 730 12.90 13.94 6.91
N SER A 731 13.96 13.76 6.12
CA SER A 731 14.01 14.03 4.68
C SER A 731 13.22 13.01 3.87
N VAL A 732 13.32 11.71 4.22
CA VAL A 732 12.56 10.63 3.58
C VAL A 732 11.06 10.78 3.85
N ALA A 733 10.67 11.04 5.12
CA ALA A 733 9.27 11.23 5.49
C ALA A 733 8.65 12.48 4.83
N ALA A 734 9.41 13.57 4.68
CA ALA A 734 8.98 14.78 3.99
C ALA A 734 8.86 14.58 2.46
N GLY A 735 9.81 13.88 1.84
CA GLY A 735 9.77 13.51 0.43
C GLY A 735 8.48 12.76 0.04
N VAL A 736 8.04 11.78 0.85
CA VAL A 736 6.81 11.01 0.56
C VAL A 736 5.61 11.94 0.44
N SER A 737 5.49 12.88 1.37
CA SER A 737 4.35 13.80 1.43
C SER A 737 4.34 14.84 0.30
N LEU A 738 5.51 15.34 -0.12
CA LEU A 738 5.66 16.27 -1.23
C LEU A 738 5.31 15.60 -2.57
N PHE A 739 5.85 14.40 -2.82
CA PHE A 739 5.57 13.67 -4.06
C PHE A 739 4.10 13.25 -4.15
N SER A 740 3.50 12.79 -3.05
CA SER A 740 2.08 12.40 -3.03
C SER A 740 1.14 13.56 -3.36
N ALA A 741 1.45 14.77 -2.90
CA ALA A 741 0.70 15.98 -3.24
C ALA A 741 0.89 16.39 -4.72
N ILE A 742 2.08 16.17 -5.29
CA ILE A 742 2.38 16.40 -6.71
C ILE A 742 1.65 15.38 -7.62
N TYR A 743 1.55 14.10 -7.24
CA TYR A 743 0.78 13.10 -8.00
C TYR A 743 -0.71 13.41 -8.02
N GLN A 744 -1.26 13.86 -6.89
CA GLN A 744 -2.67 14.24 -6.78
C GLN A 744 -3.05 15.42 -7.69
N LEU A 745 -2.16 16.40 -7.86
CA LEU A 745 -2.39 17.57 -8.72
C LEU A 745 -2.34 17.27 -10.22
N VAL A 746 -1.59 16.25 -10.64
CA VAL A 746 -1.37 15.94 -12.06
C VAL A 746 -2.28 14.81 -12.54
N GLY A 747 -2.67 13.88 -11.66
CA GLY A 747 -3.52 12.73 -11.97
C GLY A 747 -5.03 12.98 -11.92
N ASN A 748 -5.48 14.25 -11.88
CA ASN A 748 -6.90 14.63 -11.85
C ASN A 748 -7.73 13.84 -10.81
N GLY A 749 -7.18 13.63 -9.61
CA GLY A 749 -7.87 12.92 -8.52
C GLY A 749 -7.91 11.40 -8.63
N GLY A 750 -6.89 10.75 -9.20
CA GLY A 750 -6.73 9.28 -9.14
C GLY A 750 -7.01 8.54 -10.44
N LYS A 751 -6.69 9.13 -11.59
CA LYS A 751 -6.66 8.42 -12.88
C LYS A 751 -5.26 8.49 -13.49
N LEU A 752 -4.36 7.70 -12.94
CA LEU A 752 -3.14 7.23 -13.60
C LEU A 752 -3.11 5.72 -13.47
#